data_AF-A0ABD1JDA5-F1
#
_entry.id   AF-A0ABD1JDA5-F1
#
_cell.length_a   1.000
_cell.length_b   1.000
_cell.length_c   1.000
_cell.angle_alpha   90.00
_cell.angle_beta   90.00
_cell.angle_gamma   90.00
#
_symmetry.space_group_name_H-M   'P 1'
#
loop_
_entity.id
_entity.type
_entity.pdbx_description
1 polymer ?
#
loop_
_entity_poly.entity_id
_entity_poly.type
_entity_poly.pdbx_seq_one_letter_code
_entity_poly.pdbx_strand_id
1 'polypeptide(L)'
;MHMTALQCTHTALLSIPLTTPPEGPGMRRTVKGHLLASQDLLVESLYNLAPLLDRLLACGLLSQDNYYEVKAETTPPNRARKLLEVLHAQMDEGGASCFLECLRRCKQHYPRLRSWLSQDAGTPHVTLFTEQQLQAQLSVLCARLGHAVLPVSLALFSGGTLTQYELEQVQAAPTLYQQAHALLTTCLSKGEGACGAFYSALDSEDENLATDIRTAGLPEGLPDLSVESESDEKSFPIAVEETSTAAAEAHTQSGVLQEVLSLLGAVSGEARLNVCELGVVLGLPRWSVRGALLEEVGVGDGDQLEALVDLFLQKTQDAPLLLSRVRQCNVQRAQLSERGCLLLKLLQEADALLHCRHFLQAGSQDGVEQHRETLETIFSFLLWDCVAQTLEVPAYESGRSVLAYVAELRGSEAVDDALLQELEECWRDGGAEALRQAVRVLAQILRDLHPLRDSLHLSAPGGGTYTCHSRRLHRVTRFQGLPARVIRKAGGGNALSLSTATSEQDAPSLGRLYRELCLRVARMLELVCPAAGDVMGPRDSAEVTTVAQRLKVTLSQAAFDAEVFDAGMKPRLLSLLEYGPARLAKPPLMQLHLHTLSALEHYLQQGEHHSFRFVLECVQMLGGTQLSYTERTRGPVAIDNGMEEVYYFVTSEPASFLVRVCCHGYARECRFEVCKPQCVCLTQHDWANLEGAQGHSEHVVLAEEGGSVWVREGVVGWLDNLQANTHRGDSPLHDQGCSFKVTSYGSECKVKFIYKNGRISASAFTNCEVL
;
A
#
# COMPACT_ATOMS: atom_id res chain seq x y z
N MET A 1 -11.87 72.45 -37.00
CA MET A 1 -12.49 72.09 -38.29
C MET A 1 -13.37 70.87 -38.01
N HIS A 2 -14.65 71.09 -37.67
CA HIS A 2 -15.82 70.90 -38.56
C HIS A 2 -15.82 69.54 -39.26
N MET A 3 -16.66 68.57 -38.81
CA MET A 3 -18.06 68.30 -39.28
C MET A 3 -18.07 67.73 -40.71
N THR A 4 -18.79 66.68 -41.12
CA THR A 4 -20.08 66.02 -40.74
C THR A 4 -20.22 64.80 -41.69
N ALA A 5 -20.64 63.60 -41.26
CA ALA A 5 -22.01 63.04 -41.20
C ALA A 5 -22.67 62.60 -42.54
N LEU A 6 -23.31 61.41 -42.50
CA LEU A 6 -24.42 60.80 -43.29
C LEU A 6 -24.05 59.34 -43.67
N GLN A 7 -24.54 58.23 -43.09
CA GLN A 7 -25.85 57.79 -42.54
C GLN A 7 -26.85 57.24 -43.60
N CYS A 8 -27.36 56.03 -43.28
CA CYS A 8 -28.56 55.33 -43.76
C CYS A 8 -28.51 54.65 -45.15
N THR A 9 -29.14 53.50 -45.43
CA THR A 9 -29.77 52.34 -44.73
C THR A 9 -30.35 51.50 -45.89
N HIS A 10 -30.23 50.17 -45.91
CA HIS A 10 -31.34 49.32 -46.33
C HIS A 10 -31.20 47.87 -45.86
N THR A 11 -32.27 47.47 -45.19
CA THR A 11 -32.73 46.17 -44.73
C THR A 11 -32.81 45.12 -45.84
N ALA A 12 -32.42 43.87 -45.52
CA ALA A 12 -33.09 42.68 -46.04
C ALA A 12 -32.94 41.52 -45.03
N LEU A 13 -34.02 41.29 -44.30
CA LEU A 13 -34.35 40.02 -43.65
C LEU A 13 -34.49 38.94 -44.73
N LEU A 14 -33.78 37.81 -44.60
CA LEU A 14 -34.23 36.54 -45.14
C LEU A 14 -33.93 35.43 -44.14
N SER A 15 -35.01 34.92 -43.58
CA SER A 15 -35.12 33.75 -42.74
C SER A 15 -34.78 32.47 -43.52
N ILE A 16 -33.96 31.61 -42.91
CA ILE A 16 -33.99 30.13 -42.83
C ILE A 16 -34.31 29.35 -44.13
N PRO A 17 -33.44 28.38 -44.50
CA PRO A 17 -33.83 26.99 -44.25
C PRO A 17 -32.82 26.26 -43.37
N LEU A 18 -33.33 25.66 -42.29
CA LEU A 18 -32.84 24.37 -41.81
C LEU A 18 -32.76 23.47 -43.05
N THR A 19 -31.55 23.18 -43.49
CA THR A 19 -31.32 22.12 -44.47
C THR A 19 -30.34 21.15 -43.81
N THR A 20 -30.91 20.23 -43.04
CA THR A 20 -30.37 18.87 -43.03
C THR A 20 -30.42 18.36 -44.48
N PRO A 21 -29.29 17.88 -45.01
CA PRO A 21 -29.31 16.50 -45.47
C PRO A 21 -27.92 15.82 -45.38
N PRO A 22 -27.85 14.51 -45.65
CA PRO A 22 -28.67 13.43 -45.12
C PRO A 22 -27.84 12.59 -44.14
N GLU A 23 -28.50 11.86 -43.25
CA GLU A 23 -27.93 10.63 -42.73
C GLU A 23 -27.66 9.71 -43.93
N GLY A 24 -26.38 9.62 -44.30
CA GLY A 24 -25.84 8.64 -45.23
C GLY A 24 -24.91 7.69 -44.47
N PRO A 25 -24.93 6.38 -44.75
CA PRO A 25 -24.16 5.42 -43.98
C PRO A 25 -22.67 5.53 -44.34
N GLY A 26 -21.83 5.85 -43.34
CA GLY A 26 -20.38 5.62 -43.38
C GLY A 26 -19.53 6.64 -44.16
N MET A 27 -19.28 7.83 -43.60
CA MET A 27 -18.21 8.72 -44.07
C MET A 27 -17.10 8.79 -43.02
N ARG A 28 -15.97 8.10 -43.27
CA ARG A 28 -14.79 8.09 -42.41
C ARG A 28 -14.29 9.53 -42.21
N ARG A 29 -14.24 10.01 -40.95
CA ARG A 29 -13.56 11.27 -40.60
C ARG A 29 -12.10 11.19 -41.06
N THR A 30 -11.63 12.17 -41.83
CA THR A 30 -10.21 12.22 -42.21
C THR A 30 -9.37 12.74 -41.04
N VAL A 31 -8.13 12.29 -40.92
CA VAL A 31 -7.26 12.60 -39.77
C VAL A 31 -6.96 14.09 -39.71
N LYS A 32 -6.78 14.73 -40.86
CA LYS A 32 -6.61 16.19 -40.94
C LYS A 32 -7.86 16.94 -40.46
N GLY A 33 -9.06 16.44 -40.77
CA GLY A 33 -10.32 17.01 -40.29
C GLY A 33 -10.49 16.88 -38.77
N HIS A 34 -10.02 15.77 -38.19
CA HIS A 34 -10.03 15.56 -36.75
C HIS A 34 -9.04 16.48 -36.00
N LEU A 35 -7.86 16.71 -36.58
CA LEU A 35 -6.87 17.65 -36.04
C LEU A 35 -7.36 19.10 -36.09
N LEU A 36 -8.01 19.51 -37.19
CA LEU A 36 -8.60 20.84 -37.33
C LEU A 36 -9.73 21.09 -36.33
N ALA A 37 -10.61 20.11 -36.13
CA ALA A 37 -11.69 20.20 -35.16
C ALA A 37 -11.20 20.26 -33.69
N SER A 38 -9.97 19.81 -33.44
CA SER A 38 -9.36 19.73 -32.11
C SER A 38 -8.26 20.79 -31.89
N GLN A 39 -8.23 21.83 -32.72
CA GLN A 39 -7.15 22.83 -32.73
C GLN A 39 -6.99 23.54 -31.37
N ASP A 40 -8.08 23.98 -30.75
CA ASP A 40 -8.02 24.70 -29.47
C ASP A 40 -7.48 23.80 -28.34
N LEU A 41 -7.92 22.54 -28.31
CA LEU A 41 -7.42 21.53 -27.37
C LEU A 41 -5.92 21.27 -27.55
N LEU A 42 -5.46 21.18 -28.80
CA LEU A 42 -4.04 20.96 -29.11
C LEU A 42 -3.19 22.17 -28.72
N VAL A 43 -3.65 23.40 -28.98
CA VAL A 43 -2.93 24.62 -28.59
C VAL A 43 -2.76 24.74 -27.08
N GLU A 44 -3.79 24.39 -26.31
CA GLU A 44 -3.74 24.42 -24.84
C GLU A 44 -2.92 23.27 -24.23
N SER A 45 -2.79 22.16 -24.95
CA SER A 45 -2.13 20.95 -24.46
C SER A 45 -0.67 20.81 -24.88
N LEU A 46 -0.24 21.48 -25.95
CA LEU A 46 1.13 21.44 -26.47
C LEU A 46 2.05 22.49 -25.80
N TYR A 47 2.14 22.44 -24.47
CA TYR A 47 2.94 23.40 -23.68
C TYR A 47 4.45 23.16 -23.75
N ASN A 48 4.90 21.94 -24.07
CA ASN A 48 6.31 21.61 -24.28
C ASN A 48 6.56 21.03 -25.67
N LEU A 49 6.85 21.89 -26.65
CA LEU A 49 6.97 21.51 -28.06
C LEU A 49 8.34 20.94 -28.48
N ALA A 50 9.39 21.10 -27.66
CA ALA A 50 10.75 20.66 -28.02
C ALA A 50 10.85 19.17 -28.43
N PRO A 51 10.38 18.20 -27.61
CA PRO A 51 10.49 16.78 -27.96
C PRO A 51 9.64 16.37 -29.17
N LEU A 52 8.55 17.11 -29.45
CA LEU A 52 7.72 16.88 -30.62
C LEU A 52 8.37 17.46 -31.87
N LEU A 53 8.89 18.68 -31.81
CA LEU A 53 9.55 19.33 -32.96
C LEU A 53 10.77 18.56 -33.44
N ASP A 54 11.59 18.03 -32.53
CA ASP A 54 12.77 17.24 -32.89
C ASP A 54 12.37 15.93 -33.61
N ARG A 55 11.25 15.31 -33.20
CA ARG A 55 10.71 14.13 -33.89
C ARG A 55 10.04 14.45 -35.21
N LEU A 56 9.33 15.57 -35.31
CA LEU A 56 8.73 16.01 -36.57
C LEU A 56 9.79 16.36 -37.62
N LEU A 57 10.92 16.93 -37.20
CA LEU A 57 12.08 17.15 -38.05
C LEU A 57 12.71 15.81 -38.49
N ALA A 58 12.88 14.86 -37.55
CA ALA A 58 13.44 13.53 -37.85
C ALA A 58 12.55 12.69 -38.79
N CYS A 59 11.23 12.84 -38.70
CA CYS A 59 10.27 12.20 -39.59
C CYS A 59 10.06 12.95 -40.92
N GLY A 60 10.77 14.06 -41.15
CA GLY A 60 10.67 14.86 -42.37
C GLY A 60 9.34 15.60 -42.55
N LEU A 61 8.54 15.73 -41.48
CA LEU A 61 7.25 16.44 -41.48
C LEU A 61 7.41 17.96 -41.32
N LEU A 62 8.58 18.40 -40.85
CA LEU A 62 8.97 19.81 -40.80
C LEU A 62 10.29 20.01 -41.57
N SER A 63 10.37 21.09 -42.33
CA SER A 63 11.66 21.57 -42.85
C SER A 63 12.45 22.26 -41.73
N GLN A 64 13.76 22.40 -41.95
CA GLN A 64 14.64 23.06 -40.99
C GLN A 64 14.28 24.55 -40.83
N ASP A 65 13.76 25.20 -41.88
CA ASP A 65 13.27 26.59 -41.83
C ASP A 65 12.01 26.71 -40.97
N ASN A 66 11.03 25.82 -41.17
CA ASN A 66 9.80 25.78 -40.37
C ASN A 66 10.08 25.51 -38.88
N TYR A 67 11.09 24.69 -38.57
CA TYR A 67 11.51 24.40 -37.21
C TYR A 67 12.00 25.68 -36.49
N TYR A 68 12.80 26.50 -37.17
CA TYR A 68 13.29 27.76 -36.59
C TYR A 68 12.18 28.81 -36.49
N GLU A 69 11.25 28.87 -37.44
CA GLU A 69 10.07 29.76 -37.37
C GLU A 69 9.18 29.44 -36.16
N VAL A 70 8.87 28.17 -35.92
CA VAL A 70 8.07 27.77 -34.76
C VAL A 70 8.82 28.04 -33.45
N LYS A 71 10.16 27.88 -33.43
CA LYS A 71 10.98 28.14 -32.24
C LYS A 71 11.14 29.64 -31.93
N ALA A 72 11.03 30.51 -32.93
CA ALA A 72 11.19 31.96 -32.79
C ALA A 72 10.04 32.62 -32.01
N GLU A 73 8.87 31.99 -31.94
CA GLU A 73 7.73 32.48 -31.16
C GLU A 73 8.02 32.50 -29.66
N THR A 74 7.50 33.50 -28.94
CA THR A 74 7.92 33.78 -27.55
C THR A 74 7.15 33.01 -26.50
N THR A 75 5.89 32.64 -26.77
CA THR A 75 5.02 31.95 -25.80
C THR A 75 4.65 30.55 -26.27
N PRO A 76 4.58 29.54 -25.38
CA PRO A 76 4.19 28.17 -25.72
C PRO A 76 2.88 28.03 -26.53
N PRO A 77 1.77 28.74 -26.21
CA PRO A 77 0.56 28.65 -27.03
C PRO A 77 0.72 29.28 -28.42
N ASN A 78 1.53 30.34 -28.56
CA ASN A 78 1.82 30.91 -29.88
C ASN A 78 2.69 29.95 -30.72
N ARG A 79 3.65 29.25 -30.09
CA ARG A 79 4.43 28.19 -30.73
C ARG A 79 3.54 27.04 -31.20
N ALA A 80 2.59 26.60 -30.37
CA ALA A 80 1.65 25.54 -30.74
C ALA A 80 0.72 25.97 -31.89
N ARG A 81 0.21 27.20 -31.88
CA ARG A 81 -0.58 27.76 -32.99
C ARG A 81 0.23 27.85 -34.28
N LYS A 82 1.47 28.34 -34.20
CA LYS A 82 2.36 28.45 -35.37
C LYS A 82 2.71 27.08 -35.93
N LEU A 83 2.96 26.09 -35.08
CA LEU A 83 3.16 24.70 -35.51
C LEU A 83 1.92 24.17 -36.24
N LEU A 84 0.73 24.27 -35.64
CA LEU A 84 -0.51 23.78 -36.26
C LEU A 84 -0.85 24.52 -37.55
N GLU A 85 -0.55 25.81 -37.65
CA GLU A 85 -0.68 26.59 -38.89
C GLU A 85 0.19 26.03 -40.02
N VAL A 86 1.47 25.74 -39.73
CA VAL A 86 2.41 25.12 -40.68
C VAL A 86 1.94 23.72 -41.08
N LEU A 87 1.52 22.91 -40.11
CA LEU A 87 1.03 21.54 -40.36
C LEU A 87 -0.24 21.56 -41.24
N HIS A 88 -1.16 22.50 -41.00
CA HIS A 88 -2.39 22.60 -41.79
C HIS A 88 -2.14 23.08 -43.22
N ALA A 89 -1.21 24.03 -43.41
CA ALA A 89 -0.89 24.61 -44.72
C ALA A 89 -0.07 23.67 -45.62
N GLN A 90 0.76 22.79 -45.04
CA GLN A 90 1.76 22.03 -45.80
C GLN A 90 1.55 20.52 -45.85
N MET A 91 0.69 19.92 -45.00
CA MET A 91 0.56 18.46 -44.91
C MET A 91 -0.69 17.89 -45.57
N ASP A 92 -0.52 16.74 -46.22
CA ASP A 92 -1.59 15.87 -46.73
C ASP A 92 -2.08 14.89 -45.64
N GLU A 93 -3.05 14.03 -45.95
CA GLU A 93 -3.62 13.08 -44.96
C GLU A 93 -2.60 12.06 -44.44
N GLY A 94 -1.62 11.68 -45.28
CA GLY A 94 -0.50 10.82 -44.88
C GLY A 94 0.38 11.53 -43.84
N GLY A 95 0.75 12.78 -44.10
CA GLY A 95 1.44 13.63 -43.15
C GLY A 95 0.65 13.79 -41.84
N ALA A 96 -0.65 14.10 -41.91
CA ALA A 96 -1.51 14.27 -40.73
C ALA A 96 -1.54 13.03 -39.84
N SER A 97 -1.54 11.84 -40.45
CA SER A 97 -1.45 10.56 -39.74
C SER A 97 -0.09 10.36 -39.06
N CYS A 98 1.00 10.68 -39.75
CA CYS A 98 2.34 10.61 -39.16
C CYS A 98 2.53 11.66 -38.03
N PHE A 99 1.93 12.84 -38.13
CA PHE A 99 1.93 13.84 -37.06
C PHE A 99 1.20 13.33 -35.82
N LEU A 100 0.02 12.74 -36.00
CA LEU A 100 -0.77 12.17 -34.91
C LEU A 100 -0.04 10.99 -34.24
N GLU A 101 0.70 10.20 -35.01
CA GLU A 101 1.57 9.15 -34.48
C GLU A 101 2.78 9.71 -33.70
N CYS A 102 3.39 10.80 -34.17
CA CYS A 102 4.43 11.51 -33.41
C CYS A 102 3.88 12.04 -32.08
N LEU A 103 2.64 12.55 -32.07
CA LEU A 103 1.93 12.94 -30.85
C LEU A 103 1.67 11.76 -29.91
N ARG A 104 1.23 10.61 -30.42
CA ARG A 104 1.06 9.38 -29.63
C ARG A 104 2.36 8.91 -29.00
N ARG A 105 3.46 8.96 -29.75
CA ARG A 105 4.80 8.60 -29.22
C ARG A 105 5.32 9.60 -28.19
N CYS A 106 4.85 10.85 -28.25
CA CYS A 106 5.12 11.87 -27.25
C CYS A 106 4.03 11.95 -26.16
N LYS A 107 3.10 10.99 -26.06
CA LYS A 107 1.95 11.04 -25.12
C LYS A 107 2.34 11.21 -23.65
N GLN A 108 3.55 10.81 -23.29
CA GLN A 108 4.09 10.99 -21.95
C GLN A 108 4.28 12.47 -21.60
N HIS A 109 4.61 13.31 -22.60
CA HIS A 109 4.79 14.75 -22.46
C HIS A 109 3.47 15.56 -22.51
N TYR A 110 2.37 14.96 -22.98
CA TYR A 110 1.07 15.64 -23.13
C TYR A 110 -0.07 14.88 -22.43
N PRO A 111 -0.14 14.89 -21.08
CA PRO A 111 -1.15 14.15 -20.32
C PRO A 111 -2.60 14.50 -20.70
N ARG A 112 -2.86 15.78 -21.01
CA ARG A 112 -4.17 16.30 -21.43
C ARG A 112 -4.69 15.71 -22.75
N LEU A 113 -3.78 15.20 -23.59
CA LEU A 113 -4.15 14.58 -24.87
C LEU A 113 -4.29 13.05 -24.75
N ARG A 114 -4.06 12.43 -23.59
CA ARG A 114 -4.02 10.96 -23.47
C ARG A 114 -5.39 10.31 -23.73
N SER A 115 -6.47 10.86 -23.18
CA SER A 115 -7.83 10.36 -23.45
C SER A 115 -8.22 10.59 -24.91
N TRP A 116 -7.91 11.76 -25.46
CA TRP A 116 -8.18 12.13 -26.86
C TRP A 116 -7.38 11.26 -27.86
N LEU A 117 -6.11 10.95 -27.58
CA LEU A 117 -5.27 10.08 -28.42
C LEU A 117 -5.66 8.59 -28.32
N SER A 118 -6.42 8.20 -27.29
CA SER A 118 -6.85 6.82 -27.04
C SER A 118 -8.24 6.49 -27.60
N GLN A 119 -9.03 7.50 -28.00
CA GLN A 119 -10.41 7.31 -28.47
C GLN A 119 -10.57 6.84 -29.92
N ASP A 120 -9.48 6.77 -30.71
CA ASP A 120 -9.52 6.36 -32.14
C ASP A 120 -8.76 5.04 -32.40
N ALA A 121 -9.08 3.99 -31.64
CA ALA A 121 -8.62 2.61 -31.87
C ALA A 121 -9.42 1.92 -33.02
N GLY A 122 -9.67 2.64 -34.11
CA GLY A 122 -10.58 2.25 -35.19
C GLY A 122 -9.99 2.39 -36.59
N THR A 123 -8.75 1.95 -36.83
CA THR A 123 -8.25 1.69 -38.19
C THR A 123 -7.32 0.46 -38.21
N PRO A 124 -7.44 -0.44 -39.20
CA PRO A 124 -6.91 -1.82 -39.14
C PRO A 124 -5.42 -1.96 -39.49
N HIS A 125 -4.82 -2.98 -38.88
CA HIS A 125 -3.48 -3.61 -38.93
C HIS A 125 -2.52 -3.38 -40.13
N VAL A 126 -1.20 -3.55 -39.87
CA VAL A 126 -0.33 -4.66 -40.35
C VAL A 126 1.18 -4.45 -39.95
N THR A 127 1.84 -5.52 -39.44
CA THR A 127 3.30 -5.86 -39.51
C THR A 127 4.40 -5.39 -38.51
N LEU A 128 4.19 -5.24 -37.18
CA LEU A 128 5.33 -5.11 -36.22
C LEU A 128 5.11 -5.75 -34.83
N PHE A 129 4.14 -6.66 -34.68
CA PHE A 129 3.68 -7.06 -33.35
C PHE A 129 4.35 -8.31 -32.78
N THR A 130 4.85 -9.27 -33.57
CA THR A 130 5.26 -10.58 -32.99
C THR A 130 6.61 -10.53 -32.28
N GLU A 131 7.56 -9.71 -32.70
CA GLU A 131 8.83 -9.50 -32.00
C GLU A 131 8.63 -8.74 -30.69
N GLN A 132 7.81 -7.68 -30.69
CA GLN A 132 7.45 -6.94 -29.46
C GLN A 132 6.64 -7.80 -28.49
N GLN A 133 5.74 -8.63 -29.03
CA GLN A 133 4.96 -9.58 -28.24
C GLN A 133 5.87 -10.65 -27.64
N LEU A 134 6.79 -11.22 -28.41
CA LEU A 134 7.75 -12.22 -27.92
C LEU A 134 8.68 -11.62 -26.87
N GLN A 135 9.10 -10.36 -27.05
CA GLN A 135 9.94 -9.64 -26.09
C GLN A 135 9.18 -9.34 -24.78
N ALA A 136 7.91 -8.93 -24.86
CA ALA A 136 7.06 -8.71 -23.70
C ALA A 136 6.71 -10.01 -22.96
N GLN A 137 6.60 -11.12 -23.69
CA GLN A 137 6.19 -12.43 -23.16
C GLN A 137 7.37 -13.36 -22.85
N LEU A 138 8.62 -12.92 -23.03
CA LEU A 138 9.81 -13.76 -22.92
C LEU A 138 9.87 -14.54 -21.59
N SER A 139 9.68 -13.87 -20.47
CA SER A 139 9.76 -14.46 -19.14
C SER A 139 8.64 -15.49 -18.87
N VAL A 140 7.43 -15.20 -19.36
CA VAL A 140 6.26 -16.08 -19.25
C VAL A 140 6.44 -17.32 -20.13
N LEU A 141 6.90 -17.13 -21.37
CA LEU A 141 7.17 -18.21 -22.30
C LEU A 141 8.28 -19.14 -21.81
N CYS A 142 9.38 -18.60 -21.27
CA CYS A 142 10.45 -19.42 -20.70
C CYS A 142 9.96 -20.33 -19.56
N ALA A 143 9.02 -19.85 -18.75
CA ALA A 143 8.45 -20.61 -17.64
C ALA A 143 7.40 -21.65 -18.10
N ARG A 144 6.68 -21.38 -19.19
CA ARG A 144 5.54 -22.20 -19.63
C ARG A 144 5.83 -23.18 -20.75
N LEU A 145 6.83 -22.92 -21.61
CA LEU A 145 7.17 -23.79 -22.74
C LEU A 145 7.57 -25.22 -22.31
N GLY A 146 8.19 -25.39 -21.14
CA GLY A 146 8.44 -26.69 -20.53
C GLY A 146 9.01 -27.74 -21.50
N HIS A 147 8.28 -28.82 -21.74
CA HIS A 147 8.68 -29.90 -22.66
C HIS A 147 8.40 -29.61 -24.14
N ALA A 148 7.59 -28.60 -24.47
CA ALA A 148 7.29 -28.18 -25.84
C ALA A 148 8.49 -27.49 -26.54
N VAL A 149 9.52 -27.10 -25.77
CA VAL A 149 10.75 -26.48 -26.31
C VAL A 149 11.41 -27.35 -27.38
N LEU A 150 11.52 -28.67 -27.14
CA LEU A 150 12.23 -29.57 -28.04
C LEU A 150 11.44 -29.81 -29.35
N PRO A 151 10.15 -30.17 -29.33
CA PRO A 151 9.33 -30.25 -30.55
C PRO A 151 9.30 -28.94 -31.35
N VAL A 152 9.10 -27.79 -30.69
CA VAL A 152 9.10 -26.47 -31.35
C VAL A 152 10.46 -26.14 -31.95
N SER A 153 11.57 -26.45 -31.27
CA SER A 153 12.92 -26.25 -31.84
C SER A 153 13.19 -27.15 -33.07
N LEU A 154 12.67 -28.37 -33.08
CA LEU A 154 12.79 -29.29 -34.23
C LEU A 154 11.91 -28.85 -35.40
N ALA A 155 10.70 -28.34 -35.12
CA ALA A 155 9.83 -27.73 -36.13
C ALA A 155 10.51 -26.51 -36.77
N LEU A 156 11.12 -25.63 -35.97
CA LEU A 156 11.85 -24.46 -36.45
C LEU A 156 13.13 -24.81 -37.22
N PHE A 157 13.80 -25.90 -36.86
CA PHE A 157 14.93 -26.42 -37.63
C PHE A 157 14.49 -27.01 -38.97
N SER A 158 13.41 -27.82 -38.99
CA SER A 158 12.88 -28.39 -40.24
C SER A 158 12.33 -27.32 -41.19
N GLY A 159 11.80 -26.22 -40.63
CA GLY A 159 11.40 -25.01 -41.36
C GLY A 159 12.56 -24.08 -41.75
N GLY A 160 13.82 -24.45 -41.50
CA GLY A 160 15.01 -23.67 -41.87
C GLY A 160 15.21 -22.37 -41.09
N THR A 161 14.45 -22.15 -40.01
CA THR A 161 14.53 -20.95 -39.15
C THR A 161 15.67 -21.07 -38.13
N LEU A 162 15.94 -22.28 -37.64
CA LEU A 162 17.14 -22.60 -36.84
C LEU A 162 18.17 -23.33 -37.69
N THR A 163 19.44 -23.06 -37.42
CA THR A 163 20.59 -23.81 -37.95
C THR A 163 20.91 -25.00 -37.05
N GLN A 164 21.67 -25.96 -37.57
CA GLN A 164 22.07 -27.14 -36.80
C GLN A 164 22.83 -26.77 -35.51
N TYR A 165 23.69 -25.75 -35.60
CA TYR A 165 24.45 -25.25 -34.46
C TYR A 165 23.55 -24.64 -33.37
N GLU A 166 22.52 -23.88 -33.75
CA GLU A 166 21.59 -23.27 -32.79
C GLU A 166 20.67 -24.31 -32.15
N LEU A 167 20.26 -25.34 -32.90
CA LEU A 167 19.51 -26.46 -32.35
C LEU A 167 20.35 -27.24 -31.32
N GLU A 168 21.62 -27.50 -31.63
CA GLU A 168 22.56 -28.15 -30.70
C GLU A 168 22.80 -27.30 -29.43
N GLN A 169 22.84 -25.96 -29.55
CA GLN A 169 22.94 -25.07 -28.39
C GLN A 169 21.69 -25.08 -27.51
N VAL A 170 20.49 -25.10 -28.11
CA VAL A 170 19.23 -25.21 -27.36
C VAL A 170 19.17 -26.54 -26.63
N GLN A 171 19.61 -27.65 -27.26
CA GLN A 171 19.61 -28.98 -26.64
C GLN A 171 20.68 -29.16 -25.56
N ALA A 172 21.82 -28.48 -25.68
CA ALA A 172 22.93 -28.57 -24.72
C ALA A 172 22.66 -27.84 -23.40
N ALA A 173 21.64 -26.98 -23.31
CA ALA A 173 21.33 -26.27 -22.07
C ALA A 173 20.75 -27.21 -20.98
N PRO A 174 21.20 -27.09 -19.72
CA PRO A 174 20.99 -28.11 -18.68
C PRO A 174 19.58 -28.14 -18.08
N THR A 175 18.75 -27.10 -18.30
CA THR A 175 17.38 -27.03 -17.75
C THR A 175 16.39 -26.54 -18.82
N LEU A 176 15.15 -27.03 -18.77
CA LEU A 176 14.10 -26.69 -19.76
C LEU A 176 13.86 -25.17 -19.87
N TYR A 177 13.95 -24.44 -18.76
CA TYR A 177 13.87 -22.98 -18.76
C TYR A 177 15.00 -22.34 -19.58
N GLN A 178 16.23 -22.83 -19.42
CA GLN A 178 17.38 -22.32 -20.17
C GLN A 178 17.34 -22.73 -21.65
N GLN A 179 16.80 -23.92 -21.95
CA GLN A 179 16.51 -24.35 -23.34
C GLN A 179 15.47 -23.42 -23.98
N ALA A 180 14.36 -23.12 -23.28
CA ALA A 180 13.32 -22.20 -23.75
C ALA A 180 13.87 -20.78 -23.95
N HIS A 181 14.68 -20.29 -23.01
CA HIS A 181 15.30 -18.98 -23.10
C HIS A 181 16.27 -18.89 -24.28
N ALA A 182 17.11 -19.90 -24.50
CA ALA A 182 18.01 -19.96 -25.65
C ALA A 182 17.25 -19.96 -26.98
N LEU A 183 16.15 -20.72 -27.06
CA LEU A 183 15.29 -20.78 -28.25
C LEU A 183 14.64 -19.42 -28.57
N LEU A 184 14.01 -18.80 -27.58
CA LEU A 184 13.27 -17.54 -27.74
C LEU A 184 14.20 -16.36 -28.04
N THR A 185 15.35 -16.30 -27.38
CA THR A 185 16.36 -15.26 -27.65
C THR A 185 16.98 -15.42 -29.04
N THR A 186 17.16 -16.66 -29.52
CA THR A 186 17.57 -16.91 -30.91
C THR A 186 16.51 -16.41 -31.89
N CYS A 187 15.22 -16.65 -31.63
CA CYS A 187 14.13 -16.13 -32.46
C CYS A 187 14.08 -14.60 -32.48
N LEU A 188 14.23 -13.94 -31.31
CA LEU A 188 14.33 -12.48 -31.22
C LEU A 188 15.54 -11.93 -31.99
N SER A 189 16.69 -12.58 -31.91
CA SER A 189 17.90 -12.11 -32.61
C SER A 189 17.81 -12.20 -34.14
N LYS A 190 16.94 -13.06 -34.65
CA LYS A 190 16.68 -13.24 -36.08
C LYS A 190 15.51 -12.39 -36.61
N GLY A 191 14.82 -11.69 -35.71
CA GLY A 191 13.77 -10.71 -36.01
C GLY A 191 12.38 -11.32 -36.27
N GLU A 192 11.44 -10.44 -36.63
CA GLU A 192 10.01 -10.72 -36.82
C GLU A 192 9.68 -12.02 -37.58
N GLY A 193 10.43 -12.35 -38.65
CA GLY A 193 10.18 -13.57 -39.44
C GLY A 193 10.39 -14.86 -38.63
N ALA A 194 11.41 -14.89 -37.76
CA ALA A 194 11.67 -16.01 -36.87
C ALA A 194 10.72 -16.04 -35.67
N CYS A 195 10.30 -14.86 -35.19
CA CYS A 195 9.30 -14.73 -34.12
C CYS A 195 7.91 -15.22 -34.58
N GLY A 196 7.51 -14.87 -35.81
CA GLY A 196 6.29 -15.38 -36.43
C GLY A 196 6.33 -16.90 -36.67
N ALA A 197 7.47 -17.43 -37.14
CA ALA A 197 7.67 -18.86 -37.30
C ALA A 197 7.59 -19.60 -35.94
N PHE A 198 8.11 -19.00 -34.87
CA PHE A 198 7.99 -19.55 -33.52
C PHE A 198 6.54 -19.68 -33.08
N TYR A 199 5.73 -18.64 -33.22
CA TYR A 199 4.30 -18.71 -32.84
C TYR A 199 3.51 -19.69 -33.71
N SER A 200 3.85 -19.82 -34.99
CA SER A 200 3.25 -20.83 -35.87
C SER A 200 3.64 -22.26 -35.48
N ALA A 201 4.89 -22.48 -35.07
CA ALA A 201 5.36 -23.78 -34.59
C ALA A 201 4.78 -24.13 -33.22
N LEU A 202 4.57 -23.12 -32.35
CA LEU A 202 3.92 -23.29 -31.07
C LEU A 202 2.44 -23.67 -31.23
N ASP A 203 1.71 -23.02 -32.14
CA ASP A 203 0.32 -23.38 -32.45
C ASP A 203 0.18 -24.84 -32.92
N SER A 204 1.13 -25.32 -33.73
CA SER A 204 1.05 -26.68 -34.27
C SER A 204 1.42 -27.76 -33.26
N GLU A 205 2.33 -27.45 -32.33
CA GLU A 205 2.86 -28.44 -31.37
C GLU A 205 2.11 -28.42 -30.03
N ASP A 206 1.56 -27.27 -29.62
CA ASP A 206 0.81 -27.11 -28.38
C ASP A 206 -0.25 -25.99 -28.51
N GLU A 207 -1.36 -26.31 -29.18
CA GLU A 207 -2.47 -25.39 -29.46
C GLU A 207 -3.11 -24.81 -28.18
N ASN A 208 -3.16 -25.58 -27.09
CA ASN A 208 -3.70 -25.13 -25.81
C ASN A 208 -2.77 -24.10 -25.15
N LEU A 209 -1.46 -24.34 -25.17
CA LEU A 209 -0.50 -23.37 -24.66
C LEU A 209 -0.49 -22.10 -25.53
N ALA A 210 -0.56 -22.25 -26.85
CA ALA A 210 -0.55 -21.13 -27.78
C ALA A 210 -1.79 -20.23 -27.65
N THR A 211 -2.98 -20.82 -27.46
CA THR A 211 -4.22 -20.10 -27.20
C THR A 211 -4.19 -19.36 -25.86
N ASP A 212 -3.72 -20.01 -24.79
CA ASP A 212 -3.52 -19.40 -23.47
C ASP A 212 -2.55 -18.20 -23.47
N ILE A 213 -1.50 -18.25 -24.30
CA ILE A 213 -0.50 -17.17 -24.41
C ILE A 213 -1.06 -15.98 -25.22
N ARG A 214 -1.97 -16.24 -26.16
CA ARG A 214 -2.63 -15.21 -26.98
C ARG A 214 -3.75 -14.50 -26.22
N THR A 215 -4.51 -15.21 -25.40
CA THR A 215 -5.61 -14.65 -24.59
C THR A 215 -5.12 -13.84 -23.39
N ALA A 216 -3.91 -14.13 -22.86
CA ALA A 216 -3.28 -13.31 -21.83
C ALA A 216 -2.86 -11.89 -22.30
N GLY A 217 -3.05 -11.54 -23.58
CA GLY A 217 -2.56 -10.31 -24.21
C GLY A 217 -3.60 -9.26 -24.64
N LEU A 218 -4.92 -9.47 -24.49
CA LEU A 218 -5.96 -8.47 -24.78
C LEU A 218 -7.18 -8.62 -23.85
N PRO A 219 -7.86 -7.51 -23.45
CA PRO A 219 -9.08 -7.57 -22.65
C PRO A 219 -10.27 -8.07 -23.48
N GLU A 220 -11.12 -8.87 -22.83
CA GLU A 220 -12.12 -9.78 -23.39
C GLU A 220 -13.19 -9.16 -24.34
N GLY A 221 -13.58 -9.97 -25.33
CA GLY A 221 -14.82 -9.83 -26.10
C GLY A 221 -15.35 -11.23 -26.45
N LEU A 222 -16.57 -11.51 -26.00
CA LEU A 222 -17.32 -12.79 -26.00
C LEU A 222 -17.29 -13.59 -27.33
N PRO A 223 -17.38 -14.94 -27.26
CA PRO A 223 -17.54 -15.77 -28.45
C PRO A 223 -18.99 -15.90 -28.91
N ASP A 224 -19.12 -15.77 -30.23
CA ASP A 224 -20.24 -16.06 -31.11
C ASP A 224 -20.46 -17.59 -31.17
N LEU A 225 -21.69 -18.08 -30.97
CA LEU A 225 -22.07 -19.48 -31.24
C LEU A 225 -23.33 -19.52 -32.09
N SER A 226 -23.11 -19.70 -33.39
CA SER A 226 -24.07 -20.19 -34.38
C SER A 226 -24.34 -21.70 -34.22
N VAL A 227 -25.44 -22.17 -34.88
CA VAL A 227 -25.97 -23.56 -35.05
C VAL A 227 -27.17 -23.82 -34.11
N GLU A 228 -28.40 -24.17 -34.51
CA GLU A 228 -29.09 -24.47 -35.77
C GLU A 228 -30.61 -24.35 -35.49
N SER A 229 -31.41 -23.88 -36.47
CA SER A 229 -32.87 -23.76 -36.36
C SER A 229 -33.57 -24.79 -37.26
N GLU A 230 -34.48 -25.60 -36.70
CA GLU A 230 -35.59 -26.22 -37.44
C GLU A 230 -36.94 -25.98 -36.71
N SER A 231 -37.81 -25.20 -37.37
CA SER A 231 -39.29 -25.24 -37.54
C SER A 231 -40.13 -26.16 -36.63
N ASP A 232 -41.37 -25.89 -36.20
CA ASP A 232 -42.44 -24.99 -36.67
C ASP A 232 -43.59 -24.88 -35.62
N GLU A 233 -44.16 -23.67 -35.57
CA GLU A 233 -45.54 -23.19 -35.26
C GLU A 233 -46.52 -23.89 -34.27
N LYS A 234 -46.95 -23.14 -33.22
CA LYS A 234 -48.32 -22.52 -33.10
C LYS A 234 -48.62 -21.77 -31.77
N SER A 235 -48.66 -20.43 -31.87
CA SER A 235 -49.74 -19.49 -31.44
C SER A 235 -50.09 -19.14 -29.95
N PHE A 236 -49.69 -17.91 -29.55
CA PHE A 236 -50.31 -16.84 -28.68
C PHE A 236 -50.40 -16.98 -27.12
N PRO A 237 -50.53 -15.87 -26.33
CA PRO A 237 -49.69 -14.64 -26.25
C PRO A 237 -49.45 -14.10 -24.79
N ILE A 238 -48.56 -13.10 -24.63
CA ILE A 238 -48.42 -12.10 -23.52
C ILE A 238 -47.82 -12.55 -22.15
N ALA A 239 -46.56 -12.17 -21.91
CA ALA A 239 -46.09 -11.33 -20.79
C ALA A 239 -44.61 -10.97 -21.02
N VAL A 240 -44.24 -9.69 -20.86
CA VAL A 240 -42.86 -9.20 -21.06
C VAL A 240 -42.06 -9.53 -19.81
N GLU A 241 -41.26 -10.61 -19.86
CA GLU A 241 -40.10 -10.82 -18.98
C GLU A 241 -38.83 -10.57 -19.80
N GLU A 242 -38.11 -9.51 -19.44
CA GLU A 242 -36.75 -9.25 -19.88
C GLU A 242 -35.86 -10.39 -19.38
N THR A 243 -35.41 -11.27 -20.28
CA THR A 243 -34.53 -12.38 -19.96
C THR A 243 -33.10 -11.86 -19.85
N SER A 244 -32.73 -11.61 -18.59
CA SER A 244 -31.41 -11.24 -18.12
C SER A 244 -30.46 -12.44 -18.07
N THR A 245 -29.51 -12.53 -18.99
CA THR A 245 -28.33 -13.41 -18.82
C THR A 245 -27.21 -12.71 -18.05
N ALA A 246 -27.19 -11.37 -17.98
CA ALA A 246 -26.33 -10.60 -17.07
C ALA A 246 -26.77 -10.67 -15.59
N ALA A 247 -28.00 -11.08 -15.31
CA ALA A 247 -28.47 -11.25 -13.94
C ALA A 247 -27.84 -12.46 -13.26
N ALA A 248 -27.69 -13.61 -13.93
CA ALA A 248 -27.25 -14.83 -13.25
C ALA A 248 -25.83 -14.71 -12.64
N GLU A 249 -24.88 -14.06 -13.33
CA GLU A 249 -23.53 -13.83 -12.82
C GLU A 249 -23.49 -12.72 -11.76
N ALA A 250 -24.19 -11.61 -11.99
CA ALA A 250 -24.32 -10.53 -11.01
C ALA A 250 -25.06 -10.98 -9.73
N HIS A 251 -26.02 -11.90 -9.82
CA HIS A 251 -26.75 -12.47 -8.68
C HIS A 251 -25.88 -13.45 -7.89
N THR A 252 -24.96 -14.16 -8.57
CA THR A 252 -24.01 -15.07 -7.90
C THR A 252 -22.91 -14.29 -7.18
N GLN A 253 -22.35 -13.25 -7.82
CA GLN A 253 -21.38 -12.34 -7.20
C GLN A 253 -22.01 -11.54 -6.05
N SER A 254 -23.23 -11.02 -6.24
CA SER A 254 -24.00 -10.32 -5.19
C SER A 254 -24.32 -11.24 -3.99
N GLY A 255 -24.65 -12.52 -4.24
CA GLY A 255 -24.89 -13.51 -3.20
C GLY A 255 -23.64 -13.86 -2.39
N VAL A 256 -22.50 -14.08 -3.05
CA VAL A 256 -21.22 -14.36 -2.39
C VAL A 256 -20.76 -13.17 -1.56
N LEU A 257 -20.83 -11.95 -2.11
CA LEU A 257 -20.48 -10.73 -1.39
C LEU A 257 -21.35 -10.54 -0.13
N GLN A 258 -22.66 -10.75 -0.25
CA GLN A 258 -23.57 -10.62 0.90
C GLN A 258 -23.26 -11.64 2.01
N GLU A 259 -22.88 -12.88 1.64
CA GLU A 259 -22.45 -13.89 2.60
C GLU A 259 -21.11 -13.52 3.26
N VAL A 260 -20.14 -13.02 2.49
CA VAL A 260 -18.85 -12.52 3.03
C VAL A 260 -19.06 -11.36 3.99
N LEU A 261 -19.87 -10.37 3.63
CA LEU A 261 -20.23 -9.24 4.50
C LEU A 261 -20.86 -9.71 5.81
N SER A 262 -21.78 -10.68 5.74
CA SER A 262 -22.43 -11.30 6.90
C SER A 262 -21.44 -12.03 7.80
N LEU A 263 -20.55 -12.85 7.24
CA LEU A 263 -19.55 -13.62 7.99
C LEU A 263 -18.54 -12.71 8.70
N LEU A 264 -18.20 -11.58 8.09
CA LEU A 264 -17.25 -10.61 8.65
C LEU A 264 -17.91 -9.57 9.56
N GLY A 265 -19.25 -9.52 9.60
CA GLY A 265 -20.01 -8.50 10.32
C GLY A 265 -19.76 -7.08 9.81
N ALA A 266 -19.43 -6.94 8.52
CA ALA A 266 -19.15 -5.67 7.89
C ALA A 266 -20.45 -4.93 7.55
N VAL A 267 -20.50 -3.63 7.85
CA VAL A 267 -21.65 -2.77 7.56
C VAL A 267 -21.23 -1.76 6.49
N SER A 268 -22.10 -1.52 5.50
CA SER A 268 -21.85 -0.56 4.43
C SER A 268 -21.56 0.85 5.00
N GLY A 269 -20.53 1.50 4.48
CA GLY A 269 -20.07 2.84 4.90
C GLY A 269 -19.15 2.88 6.12
N GLU A 270 -19.05 1.80 6.90
CA GLU A 270 -18.09 1.73 8.01
C GLU A 270 -16.70 1.28 7.52
N ALA A 271 -15.65 1.73 8.22
CA ALA A 271 -14.26 1.39 7.93
C ALA A 271 -13.59 0.75 9.16
N ARG A 272 -13.80 -0.56 9.34
CA ARG A 272 -13.36 -1.36 10.50
C ARG A 272 -12.35 -2.46 10.16
N LEU A 273 -12.15 -2.77 8.87
CA LEU A 273 -11.31 -3.89 8.43
C LEU A 273 -10.11 -3.44 7.58
N ASN A 274 -8.89 -3.87 7.89
CA ASN A 274 -7.80 -3.85 6.93
C ASN A 274 -8.06 -4.92 5.85
N VAL A 275 -8.75 -4.53 4.78
CA VAL A 275 -9.14 -5.44 3.68
C VAL A 275 -7.92 -5.93 2.90
N CYS A 276 -6.84 -5.14 2.84
CA CYS A 276 -5.58 -5.58 2.26
C CYS A 276 -4.98 -6.76 3.05
N GLU A 277 -4.93 -6.67 4.39
CA GLU A 277 -4.51 -7.77 5.26
C GLU A 277 -5.44 -8.97 5.14
N LEU A 278 -6.76 -8.74 5.05
CA LEU A 278 -7.74 -9.80 4.86
C LEU A 278 -7.46 -10.57 3.56
N GLY A 279 -7.20 -9.89 2.45
CA GLY A 279 -6.87 -10.54 1.18
C GLY A 279 -5.61 -11.39 1.26
N VAL A 280 -4.59 -10.94 2.00
CA VAL A 280 -3.38 -11.74 2.29
C VAL A 280 -3.71 -12.99 3.10
N VAL A 281 -4.55 -12.86 4.14
CA VAL A 281 -5.02 -14.00 4.94
C VAL A 281 -5.83 -14.99 4.10
N LEU A 282 -6.57 -14.50 3.11
CA LEU A 282 -7.28 -15.34 2.14
C LEU A 282 -6.36 -15.94 1.07
N GLY A 283 -5.04 -15.66 1.10
CA GLY A 283 -4.04 -16.27 0.22
C GLY A 283 -3.78 -15.53 -1.08
N LEU A 284 -4.21 -14.27 -1.21
CA LEU A 284 -3.87 -13.42 -2.34
C LEU A 284 -2.56 -12.65 -2.09
N PRO A 285 -1.74 -12.38 -3.12
CA PRO A 285 -0.56 -11.54 -2.97
C PRO A 285 -0.92 -10.11 -2.54
N ARG A 286 -0.24 -9.58 -1.53
CA ARG A 286 -0.51 -8.23 -0.98
C ARG A 286 -0.51 -7.14 -2.05
N TRP A 287 0.45 -7.19 -2.99
CA TRP A 287 0.56 -6.20 -4.07
C TRP A 287 -0.65 -6.22 -5.01
N SER A 288 -1.22 -7.41 -5.27
CA SER A 288 -2.40 -7.57 -6.14
C SER A 288 -3.65 -7.04 -5.46
N VAL A 289 -3.83 -7.33 -4.17
CA VAL A 289 -4.96 -6.81 -3.38
C VAL A 289 -4.86 -5.30 -3.25
N ARG A 290 -3.67 -4.78 -2.92
CA ARG A 290 -3.42 -3.34 -2.82
C ARG A 290 -3.72 -2.62 -4.13
N GLY A 291 -3.30 -3.17 -5.27
CA GLY A 291 -3.60 -2.60 -6.60
C GLY A 291 -5.11 -2.45 -6.81
N ALA A 292 -5.87 -3.54 -6.61
CA ALA A 292 -7.33 -3.51 -6.74
C ALA A 292 -8.01 -2.50 -5.80
N LEU A 293 -7.55 -2.39 -4.55
CA LEU A 293 -8.12 -1.44 -3.57
C LEU A 293 -7.80 0.03 -3.88
N LEU A 294 -6.80 0.31 -4.72
CA LEU A 294 -6.42 1.66 -5.13
C LEU A 294 -7.08 2.07 -6.46
N GLU A 295 -7.71 1.14 -7.19
CA GLU A 295 -8.40 1.37 -8.47
C GLU A 295 -9.83 1.88 -8.27
N GLU A 296 -9.97 3.18 -8.02
CA GLU A 296 -11.25 3.88 -7.88
C GLU A 296 -12.20 3.41 -6.75
N VAL A 297 -11.80 2.44 -5.94
CA VAL A 297 -12.57 1.90 -4.82
C VAL A 297 -12.78 2.92 -3.70
N GLY A 298 -13.96 2.90 -3.07
CA GLY A 298 -14.28 3.71 -1.91
C GLY A 298 -13.51 3.30 -0.65
N VAL A 299 -13.45 4.20 0.34
CA VAL A 299 -12.74 3.94 1.61
C VAL A 299 -13.51 2.97 2.52
N GLY A 300 -14.81 2.77 2.32
CA GLY A 300 -15.65 1.90 3.17
C GLY A 300 -15.31 0.41 3.03
N ASP A 301 -15.55 -0.36 4.09
CA ASP A 301 -15.30 -1.80 4.08
C ASP A 301 -16.18 -2.52 3.04
N GLY A 302 -17.40 -2.03 2.78
CA GLY A 302 -18.28 -2.59 1.74
C GLY A 302 -17.62 -2.57 0.36
N ASP A 303 -17.24 -1.38 -0.09
CA ASP A 303 -16.60 -1.16 -1.41
C ASP A 303 -15.27 -1.93 -1.51
N GLN A 304 -14.47 -1.93 -0.44
CA GLN A 304 -13.21 -2.66 -0.42
C GLN A 304 -13.39 -4.19 -0.44
N LEU A 305 -14.40 -4.71 0.25
CA LEU A 305 -14.70 -6.14 0.24
C LEU A 305 -15.26 -6.60 -1.10
N GLU A 306 -16.06 -5.77 -1.78
CA GLU A 306 -16.51 -6.03 -3.16
C GLU A 306 -15.31 -6.20 -4.09
N ALA A 307 -14.39 -5.23 -4.12
CA ALA A 307 -13.17 -5.33 -4.92
C ALA A 307 -12.30 -6.55 -4.56
N LEU A 308 -12.23 -6.93 -3.28
CA LEU A 308 -11.51 -8.13 -2.85
C LEU A 308 -12.17 -9.42 -3.32
N VAL A 309 -13.50 -9.52 -3.23
CA VAL A 309 -14.26 -10.69 -3.68
C VAL A 309 -14.10 -10.83 -5.19
N ASP A 310 -14.24 -9.74 -5.94
CA ASP A 310 -14.05 -9.74 -7.39
C ASP A 310 -12.64 -10.18 -7.77
N LEU A 311 -11.61 -9.63 -7.12
CA LEU A 311 -10.23 -10.04 -7.35
C LEU A 311 -10.03 -11.54 -7.06
N PHE A 312 -10.60 -12.05 -5.96
CA PHE A 312 -10.46 -13.46 -5.61
C PHE A 312 -11.13 -14.36 -6.65
N LEU A 313 -12.36 -14.04 -7.04
CA LEU A 313 -13.13 -14.82 -8.01
C LEU A 313 -12.50 -14.75 -9.40
N GLN A 314 -11.98 -13.61 -9.83
CA GLN A 314 -11.22 -13.47 -11.08
C GLN A 314 -9.97 -14.37 -11.09
N LYS A 315 -9.28 -14.52 -9.96
CA LYS A 315 -8.04 -15.31 -9.88
C LYS A 315 -8.25 -16.80 -9.68
N THR A 316 -9.33 -17.21 -9.02
CA THR A 316 -9.53 -18.60 -8.57
C THR A 316 -10.74 -19.27 -9.18
N GLN A 317 -11.74 -18.51 -9.61
CA GLN A 317 -13.05 -18.99 -10.06
C GLN A 317 -13.77 -19.90 -9.05
N ASP A 318 -13.40 -19.85 -7.76
CA ASP A 318 -13.87 -20.77 -6.71
C ASP A 318 -14.49 -20.03 -5.53
N ALA A 319 -15.80 -19.74 -5.64
CA ALA A 319 -16.57 -19.12 -4.57
C ALA A 319 -16.69 -19.99 -3.29
N PRO A 320 -16.91 -21.32 -3.37
CA PRO A 320 -16.87 -22.19 -2.18
C PRO A 320 -15.56 -22.12 -1.40
N LEU A 321 -14.42 -22.05 -2.09
CA LEU A 321 -13.11 -21.90 -1.46
C LEU A 321 -12.99 -20.56 -0.74
N LEU A 322 -13.46 -19.47 -1.35
CA LEU A 322 -13.48 -18.15 -0.71
C LEU A 322 -14.27 -18.20 0.61
N LEU A 323 -15.51 -18.68 0.58
CA LEU A 323 -16.37 -18.77 1.76
C LEU A 323 -15.76 -19.68 2.84
N SER A 324 -15.14 -20.79 2.45
CA SER A 324 -14.41 -21.67 3.37
C SER A 324 -13.26 -20.94 4.06
N ARG A 325 -12.44 -20.20 3.30
CA ARG A 325 -11.32 -19.41 3.85
C ARG A 325 -11.80 -18.27 4.75
N VAL A 326 -12.87 -17.57 4.38
CA VAL A 326 -13.47 -16.51 5.21
C VAL A 326 -13.99 -17.08 6.53
N ARG A 327 -14.63 -18.25 6.52
CA ARG A 327 -15.10 -18.91 7.76
C ARG A 327 -13.96 -19.37 8.67
N GLN A 328 -12.83 -19.76 8.09
CA GLN A 328 -11.63 -20.16 8.84
C GLN A 328 -10.75 -18.96 9.25
N CYS A 329 -11.00 -17.79 8.68
CA CYS A 329 -10.22 -16.59 8.94
C CYS A 329 -10.46 -16.06 10.36
N ASN A 330 -9.37 -15.82 11.09
CA ASN A 330 -9.45 -15.05 12.33
C ASN A 330 -9.62 -13.57 12.01
N VAL A 331 -10.87 -13.12 11.92
CA VAL A 331 -11.26 -11.74 11.57
C VAL A 331 -10.61 -10.70 12.47
N GLN A 332 -10.29 -11.03 13.73
CA GLN A 332 -9.62 -10.10 14.65
C GLN A 332 -8.20 -9.69 14.18
N ARG A 333 -7.59 -10.47 13.27
CA ARG A 333 -6.31 -10.11 12.62
C ARG A 333 -6.47 -8.97 11.63
N ALA A 334 -7.61 -8.88 10.95
CA ALA A 334 -7.91 -7.85 9.97
C ALA A 334 -8.64 -6.65 10.59
N GLN A 335 -9.16 -6.75 11.81
CA GLN A 335 -9.85 -5.62 12.45
C GLN A 335 -8.90 -4.46 12.77
N LEU A 336 -9.44 -3.25 12.68
CA LEU A 336 -8.77 -2.02 13.09
C LEU A 336 -9.05 -1.68 14.55
N SER A 337 -8.13 -0.93 15.14
CA SER A 337 -8.34 -0.31 16.44
C SER A 337 -9.39 0.81 16.37
N GLU A 338 -10.01 1.15 17.51
CA GLU A 338 -10.97 2.25 17.60
C GLU A 338 -10.40 3.56 17.03
N ARG A 339 -9.14 3.89 17.36
CA ARG A 339 -8.45 5.05 16.77
C ARG A 339 -8.37 4.98 15.25
N GLY A 340 -8.00 3.82 14.69
CA GLY A 340 -7.94 3.63 13.23
C GLY A 340 -9.29 3.89 12.56
N CYS A 341 -10.37 3.36 13.12
CA CYS A 341 -11.73 3.62 12.64
C CYS A 341 -12.09 5.12 12.69
N LEU A 342 -11.73 5.83 13.76
CA LEU A 342 -11.98 7.26 13.91
C LEU A 342 -11.16 8.11 12.92
N LEU A 343 -9.91 7.72 12.65
CA LEU A 343 -9.05 8.39 11.66
C LEU A 343 -9.61 8.21 10.24
N LEU A 344 -10.04 6.99 9.89
CA LEU A 344 -10.70 6.73 8.60
C LEU A 344 -12.02 7.48 8.47
N LYS A 345 -12.79 7.61 9.56
CA LYS A 345 -14.00 8.44 9.57
C LYS A 345 -13.71 9.91 9.31
N LEU A 346 -12.63 10.46 9.87
CA LEU A 346 -12.19 11.83 9.56
C LEU A 346 -11.74 11.95 8.10
N LEU A 347 -11.07 10.93 7.56
CA LEU A 347 -10.66 10.88 6.15
C LEU A 347 -11.87 10.78 5.19
N GLN A 348 -12.93 10.06 5.55
CA GLN A 348 -14.19 10.03 4.80
C GLN A 348 -14.85 11.43 4.73
N GLU A 349 -14.68 12.28 5.75
CA GLU A 349 -15.13 13.67 5.66
C GLU A 349 -14.29 14.47 4.66
N ALA A 350 -12.98 14.21 4.56
CA ALA A 350 -12.14 14.81 3.52
C ALA A 350 -12.56 14.36 2.12
N ASP A 351 -12.88 13.07 1.96
CA ASP A 351 -13.39 12.53 0.71
C ASP A 351 -14.72 13.18 0.30
N ALA A 352 -15.66 13.36 1.24
CA ALA A 352 -16.93 14.04 1.00
C ALA A 352 -16.73 15.50 0.52
N LEU A 353 -15.71 16.21 1.02
CA LEU A 353 -15.38 17.57 0.56
C LEU A 353 -14.95 17.58 -0.92
N LEU A 354 -14.22 16.55 -1.38
CA LEU A 354 -13.78 16.39 -2.78
C LEU A 354 -14.91 16.01 -3.74
N HIS A 355 -16.02 15.48 -3.21
CA HIS A 355 -17.21 15.12 -3.98
C HIS A 355 -18.25 16.25 -4.05
N CYS A 356 -18.07 17.34 -3.31
CA CYS A 356 -18.96 18.49 -3.37
C CYS A 356 -18.87 19.21 -4.74
N ARG A 357 -20.02 19.51 -5.35
CA ARG A 357 -20.12 20.21 -6.66
C ARG A 357 -19.35 21.54 -6.71
N HIS A 358 -19.21 22.23 -5.56
CA HIS A 358 -18.41 23.45 -5.45
C HIS A 358 -16.91 23.23 -5.66
N PHE A 359 -16.38 22.07 -5.29
CA PHE A 359 -14.97 21.72 -5.55
C PHE A 359 -14.73 21.37 -7.03
N LEU A 360 -15.76 20.87 -7.73
CA LEU A 360 -15.69 20.41 -9.12
C LEU A 360 -16.09 21.48 -10.16
N GLN A 361 -16.80 22.55 -9.79
CA GLN A 361 -17.35 23.54 -10.75
C GLN A 361 -17.18 25.03 -10.39
N ALA A 362 -16.53 25.43 -9.30
CA ALA A 362 -16.69 26.83 -8.85
C ALA A 362 -15.87 27.88 -9.60
N GLY A 363 -16.59 28.81 -10.25
CA GLY A 363 -16.15 30.16 -10.62
C GLY A 363 -16.18 31.18 -9.46
N SER A 364 -16.07 30.74 -8.19
CA SER A 364 -15.90 31.63 -7.02
C SER A 364 -14.69 31.19 -6.20
N GLN A 365 -13.64 32.03 -6.16
CA GLN A 365 -12.33 31.72 -5.58
C GLN A 365 -12.39 31.44 -4.06
N ASP A 366 -13.19 32.20 -3.30
CA ASP A 366 -13.21 32.12 -1.82
C ASP A 366 -13.69 30.77 -1.27
N GLY A 367 -14.66 30.12 -1.93
CA GLY A 367 -15.19 28.84 -1.48
C GLY A 367 -14.21 27.67 -1.67
N VAL A 368 -13.40 27.72 -2.73
CA VAL A 368 -12.44 26.65 -3.07
C VAL A 368 -11.24 26.69 -2.14
N GLU A 369 -10.75 27.89 -1.81
CA GLU A 369 -9.62 28.06 -0.88
C GLU A 369 -9.96 27.52 0.52
N GLN A 370 -11.15 27.82 1.04
CA GLN A 370 -11.57 27.31 2.36
C GLN A 370 -11.69 25.78 2.40
N HIS A 371 -12.18 25.14 1.33
CA HIS A 371 -12.26 23.67 1.25
C HIS A 371 -10.86 23.05 1.17
N ARG A 372 -9.94 23.69 0.43
CA ARG A 372 -8.55 23.24 0.32
C ARG A 372 -7.80 23.36 1.64
N GLU A 373 -7.96 24.47 2.37
CA GLU A 373 -7.37 24.64 3.71
C GLU A 373 -7.91 23.58 4.69
N THR A 374 -9.21 23.29 4.62
CA THR A 374 -9.83 22.25 5.45
C THR A 374 -9.26 20.86 5.12
N LEU A 375 -9.10 20.55 3.83
CA LEU A 375 -8.49 19.30 3.37
C LEU A 375 -7.05 19.16 3.85
N GLU A 376 -6.24 20.21 3.67
CA GLU A 376 -4.85 20.25 4.14
C GLU A 376 -4.77 20.08 5.66
N THR A 377 -5.69 20.68 6.40
CA THR A 377 -5.78 20.52 7.86
C THR A 377 -6.09 19.07 8.26
N ILE A 378 -7.04 18.42 7.57
CA ILE A 378 -7.37 17.00 7.84
C ILE A 378 -6.17 16.11 7.52
N PHE A 379 -5.56 16.25 6.34
CA PHE A 379 -4.39 15.45 5.96
C PHE A 379 -3.20 15.67 6.90
N SER A 380 -2.95 16.91 7.31
CA SER A 380 -1.89 17.23 8.27
C SER A 380 -2.12 16.57 9.62
N PHE A 381 -3.37 16.57 10.13
CA PHE A 381 -3.71 15.85 11.35
C PHE A 381 -3.50 14.34 11.23
N LEU A 382 -3.94 13.74 10.11
CA LEU A 382 -3.85 12.30 9.89
C LEU A 382 -2.38 11.85 9.81
N LEU A 383 -1.57 12.55 9.01
CA LEU A 383 -0.14 12.25 8.87
C LEU A 383 0.66 12.53 10.15
N TRP A 384 0.26 13.55 10.92
CA TRP A 384 0.79 13.77 12.26
C TRP A 384 0.57 12.55 13.16
N ASP A 385 -0.61 11.92 13.09
CA ASP A 385 -0.86 10.69 13.85
C ASP A 385 -0.04 9.50 13.35
N CYS A 386 0.15 9.38 12.03
CA CYS A 386 1.04 8.38 11.43
C CYS A 386 2.47 8.55 11.95
N VAL A 387 3.00 9.78 11.97
CA VAL A 387 4.34 10.10 12.50
C VAL A 387 4.44 9.76 13.98
N ALA A 388 3.42 10.13 14.78
CA ALA A 388 3.35 9.78 16.19
C ALA A 388 3.29 8.27 16.45
N GLN A 389 2.79 7.49 15.50
CA GLN A 389 2.68 6.03 15.60
C GLN A 389 3.95 5.29 15.16
N THR A 390 4.75 5.88 14.26
CA THR A 390 5.84 5.19 13.54
C THR A 390 7.25 5.56 14.00
N LEU A 391 7.49 6.81 14.38
CA LEU A 391 8.84 7.27 14.71
C LEU A 391 9.15 7.13 16.20
N GLU A 392 10.36 6.68 16.53
CA GLU A 392 10.84 6.59 17.93
C GLU A 392 10.79 7.95 18.63
N VAL A 393 11.26 9.00 17.97
CA VAL A 393 11.22 10.37 18.49
C VAL A 393 10.68 11.30 17.40
N PRO A 394 9.35 11.53 17.34
CA PRO A 394 8.75 12.45 16.40
C PRO A 394 9.25 13.88 16.58
N ALA A 395 9.63 14.57 15.51
CA ALA A 395 10.01 15.98 15.61
C ALA A 395 8.75 16.85 15.72
N TYR A 396 8.77 17.83 16.62
CA TYR A 396 7.68 18.79 16.78
C TYR A 396 8.01 20.09 16.05
N GLU A 397 7.26 20.39 14.99
CA GLU A 397 7.21 21.72 14.39
C GLU A 397 5.75 22.05 14.04
N SER A 398 5.27 23.18 14.54
CA SER A 398 3.90 23.62 14.29
C SER A 398 3.69 24.05 12.84
N GLY A 399 2.56 23.68 12.24
CA GLY A 399 2.19 24.14 10.90
C GLY A 399 3.02 23.53 9.77
N ARG A 400 3.59 22.34 9.98
CA ARG A 400 4.23 21.56 8.91
C ARG A 400 3.21 21.22 7.82
N SER A 401 3.68 21.24 6.57
CA SER A 401 2.88 20.84 5.41
C SER A 401 2.74 19.32 5.31
N VAL A 402 1.74 18.86 4.56
CA VAL A 402 1.52 17.44 4.26
C VAL A 402 2.79 16.76 3.71
N LEU A 403 3.47 17.41 2.77
CA LEU A 403 4.72 16.87 2.19
C LEU A 403 5.86 16.78 3.21
N ALA A 404 5.90 17.65 4.22
CA ALA A 404 6.90 17.55 5.28
C ALA A 404 6.70 16.29 6.13
N TYR A 405 5.46 15.94 6.48
CA TYR A 405 5.19 14.67 7.17
C TYR A 405 5.48 13.45 6.30
N VAL A 406 5.14 13.50 5.00
CA VAL A 406 5.46 12.40 4.08
C VAL A 406 6.97 12.18 4.01
N ALA A 407 7.76 13.26 3.94
CA ALA A 407 9.22 13.18 3.97
C ALA A 407 9.76 12.62 5.30
N GLU A 408 9.12 12.93 6.43
CA GLU A 408 9.52 12.43 7.75
C GLU A 408 9.17 10.95 7.94
N LEU A 409 8.10 10.47 7.31
CA LEU A 409 7.72 9.05 7.30
C LEU A 409 8.63 8.20 6.41
N ARG A 410 9.36 8.81 5.46
CA ARG A 410 10.31 8.07 4.62
C ARG A 410 11.44 7.47 5.46
N GLY A 411 11.75 6.20 5.20
CA GLY A 411 12.74 5.45 5.97
C GLY A 411 12.18 4.77 7.23
N SER A 412 10.89 4.92 7.53
CA SER A 412 10.20 4.07 8.49
C SER A 412 9.84 2.73 7.84
N GLU A 413 10.33 1.61 8.40
CA GLU A 413 9.96 0.25 7.95
C GLU A 413 8.46 -0.06 8.11
N ALA A 414 7.74 0.71 8.93
CA ALA A 414 6.32 0.51 9.19
C ALA A 414 5.40 1.04 8.08
N VAL A 415 5.90 1.86 7.14
CA VAL A 415 5.09 2.43 6.06
C VAL A 415 5.70 2.07 4.72
N ASP A 416 4.87 1.62 3.79
CA ASP A 416 5.30 1.25 2.44
C ASP A 416 5.75 2.48 1.64
N ASP A 417 7.02 2.51 1.22
CA ASP A 417 7.60 3.62 0.46
C ASP A 417 6.85 3.90 -0.85
N ALA A 418 6.24 2.87 -1.48
CA ALA A 418 5.46 3.07 -2.70
C ALA A 418 4.17 3.87 -2.42
N LEU A 419 3.52 3.63 -1.27
CA LEU A 419 2.34 4.40 -0.85
C LEU A 419 2.73 5.84 -0.50
N LEU A 420 3.86 6.05 0.17
CA LEU A 420 4.36 7.40 0.46
C LEU A 420 4.71 8.17 -0.81
N GLN A 421 5.32 7.51 -1.79
CA GLN A 421 5.61 8.11 -3.09
C GLN A 421 4.34 8.49 -3.84
N GLU A 422 3.36 7.59 -3.92
CA GLU A 422 2.09 7.87 -4.59
C GLU A 422 1.33 9.02 -3.91
N LEU A 423 1.31 9.05 -2.57
CA LEU A 423 0.70 10.15 -1.80
C LEU A 423 1.38 11.49 -2.10
N GLU A 424 2.71 11.51 -2.16
CA GLU A 424 3.50 12.70 -2.47
C GLU A 424 3.22 13.22 -3.90
N GLU A 425 3.18 12.33 -4.88
CA GLU A 425 2.87 12.66 -6.28
C GLU A 425 1.45 13.22 -6.40
N CYS A 426 0.46 12.51 -5.83
CA CYS A 426 -0.93 12.93 -5.82
C CYS A 426 -1.13 14.30 -5.16
N TRP A 427 -0.44 14.55 -4.05
CA TRP A 427 -0.54 15.82 -3.34
C TRP A 427 0.11 16.98 -4.10
N ARG A 428 1.23 16.73 -4.78
CA ARG A 428 1.90 17.75 -5.63
C ARG A 428 1.05 18.13 -6.84
N ASP A 429 0.41 17.14 -7.46
CA ASP A 429 -0.49 17.38 -8.58
C ASP A 429 -1.70 18.23 -8.15
N GLY A 430 -2.27 17.92 -6.98
CA GLY A 430 -3.31 18.72 -6.34
C GLY A 430 -4.64 18.82 -7.11
N GLY A 431 -4.79 18.09 -8.21
CA GLY A 431 -6.04 17.96 -8.96
C GLY A 431 -7.07 17.12 -8.20
N ALA A 432 -8.36 17.29 -8.48
CA ALA A 432 -9.43 16.61 -7.74
C ALA A 432 -9.27 15.08 -7.75
N GLU A 433 -8.99 14.47 -8.91
CA GLU A 433 -8.76 13.02 -9.01
C GLU A 433 -7.48 12.57 -8.28
N ALA A 434 -6.42 13.38 -8.36
CA ALA A 434 -5.18 13.10 -7.64
C ALA A 434 -5.41 13.16 -6.11
N LEU A 435 -6.18 14.13 -5.63
CA LEU A 435 -6.54 14.23 -4.21
C LEU A 435 -7.47 13.09 -3.76
N ARG A 436 -8.36 12.60 -4.62
CA ARG A 436 -9.14 11.37 -4.33
C ARG A 436 -8.23 10.14 -4.26
N GLN A 437 -7.23 10.05 -5.13
CA GLN A 437 -6.23 8.99 -5.02
C GLN A 437 -5.43 9.12 -3.73
N ALA A 438 -5.02 10.33 -3.35
CA ALA A 438 -4.36 10.59 -2.06
C ALA A 438 -5.21 10.14 -0.86
N VAL A 439 -6.54 10.28 -0.92
CA VAL A 439 -7.46 9.74 0.09
C VAL A 439 -7.36 8.21 0.18
N ARG A 440 -7.41 7.49 -0.94
CA ARG A 440 -7.32 6.01 -0.95
C ARG A 440 -5.97 5.52 -0.44
N VAL A 441 -4.89 6.16 -0.89
CA VAL A 441 -3.52 5.85 -0.46
C VAL A 441 -3.36 6.08 1.04
N LEU A 442 -3.80 7.24 1.55
CA LEU A 442 -3.73 7.53 2.98
C LEU A 442 -4.63 6.59 3.80
N ALA A 443 -5.80 6.20 3.28
CA ALA A 443 -6.65 5.21 3.94
C ALA A 443 -5.91 3.87 4.11
N GLN A 444 -5.20 3.41 3.08
CA GLN A 444 -4.41 2.18 3.17
C GLN A 444 -3.28 2.30 4.20
N ILE A 445 -2.55 3.42 4.24
CA ILE A 445 -1.52 3.69 5.26
C ILE A 445 -2.13 3.63 6.67
N LEU A 446 -3.27 4.29 6.89
CA LEU A 446 -3.96 4.28 8.19
C LEU A 446 -4.41 2.87 8.60
N ARG A 447 -4.92 2.07 7.65
CA ARG A 447 -5.31 0.67 7.89
C ARG A 447 -4.12 -0.19 8.30
N ASP A 448 -2.94 0.05 7.73
CA ASP A 448 -1.73 -0.70 8.03
C ASP A 448 -1.11 -0.33 9.39
N LEU A 449 -1.20 0.94 9.79
CA LEU A 449 -0.62 1.44 11.05
C LEU A 449 -1.51 1.21 12.28
N HIS A 450 -2.81 0.95 12.11
CA HIS A 450 -3.77 0.85 13.21
C HIS A 450 -4.52 -0.50 13.33
N PRO A 451 -3.84 -1.66 13.25
CA PRO A 451 -4.49 -2.95 13.46
C PRO A 451 -5.00 -3.05 14.90
N LEU A 452 -6.07 -3.80 15.16
CA LEU A 452 -6.63 -4.02 16.50
C LEU A 452 -5.63 -4.76 17.40
N ARG A 453 -5.05 -5.83 16.85
CA ARG A 453 -4.08 -6.69 17.55
C ARG A 453 -2.65 -6.26 17.21
N ASP A 454 -1.80 -6.32 18.22
CA ASP A 454 -0.36 -6.04 18.10
C ASP A 454 0.37 -7.31 17.62
N SER A 455 0.24 -7.58 16.32
CA SER A 455 0.92 -8.69 15.65
C SER A 455 2.28 -8.26 15.11
N LEU A 456 3.12 -9.25 14.78
CA LEU A 456 4.39 -8.99 14.12
C LEU A 456 4.21 -9.12 12.61
N HIS A 457 4.79 -8.17 11.87
CA HIS A 457 5.01 -8.27 10.45
C HIS A 457 6.17 -9.23 10.19
N LEU A 458 5.97 -10.17 9.26
CA LEU A 458 6.94 -11.17 8.87
C LEU A 458 7.47 -10.82 7.48
N SER A 459 8.79 -10.74 7.32
CA SER A 459 9.40 -10.59 5.99
C SER A 459 9.15 -11.84 5.13
N ALA A 460 9.34 -11.70 3.82
CA ALA A 460 9.50 -12.87 2.96
C ALA A 460 10.66 -13.74 3.49
N PRO A 461 10.53 -15.08 3.49
CA PRO A 461 11.53 -15.96 4.07
C PRO A 461 12.81 -15.96 3.23
N GLY A 462 13.91 -15.46 3.79
CA GLY A 462 15.25 -15.61 3.20
C GLY A 462 15.88 -16.89 3.71
N GLY A 463 15.84 -17.99 2.94
CA GLY A 463 16.40 -19.28 3.39
C GLY A 463 15.67 -19.88 4.60
N GLY A 464 14.36 -19.67 4.72
CA GLY A 464 13.55 -20.13 5.86
C GLY A 464 13.58 -19.21 7.09
N THR A 465 14.36 -18.11 7.06
CA THR A 465 14.35 -17.09 8.12
C THR A 465 13.28 -16.04 7.87
N TYR A 466 12.40 -15.84 8.85
CA TYR A 466 11.45 -14.74 8.89
C TYR A 466 11.97 -13.69 9.87
N THR A 467 12.25 -12.48 9.37
CA THR A 467 12.51 -11.35 10.27
C THR A 467 11.20 -10.81 10.81
N CYS A 468 11.18 -10.51 12.10
CA CYS A 468 9.97 -10.14 12.83
C CYS A 468 10.03 -8.67 13.21
N HIS A 469 9.07 -7.89 12.70
CA HIS A 469 8.95 -6.47 12.99
C HIS A 469 7.64 -6.21 13.72
N SER A 470 7.67 -5.41 14.77
CA SER A 470 6.44 -5.01 15.47
C SER A 470 5.60 -4.11 14.58
N ARG A 471 4.32 -4.43 14.35
CA ARG A 471 3.43 -3.52 13.61
C ARG A 471 3.17 -2.23 14.37
N ARG A 472 3.17 -2.30 15.70
CA ARG A 472 3.13 -1.10 16.55
C ARG A 472 4.47 -0.86 17.19
N LEU A 473 4.92 0.39 17.10
CA LEU A 473 6.08 0.84 17.85
C LEU A 473 5.75 0.83 19.35
N HIS A 474 6.62 0.22 20.14
CA HIS A 474 6.52 0.23 21.60
C HIS A 474 7.78 0.87 22.16
N ARG A 475 7.61 2.06 22.74
CA ARG A 475 8.69 2.88 23.28
C ARG A 475 8.89 2.54 24.74
N VAL A 476 10.06 2.02 25.07
CA VAL A 476 10.45 1.76 26.44
C VAL A 476 10.97 3.05 27.08
N THR A 477 10.43 3.40 28.25
CA THR A 477 10.66 4.66 28.97
C THR A 477 10.95 4.39 30.45
N ARG A 478 11.51 5.39 31.16
CA ARG A 478 11.71 5.32 32.61
C ARG A 478 10.44 5.56 33.43
N PHE A 479 9.33 5.92 32.77
CA PHE A 479 8.07 6.19 33.43
C PHE A 479 7.61 5.00 34.27
N GLN A 480 7.20 5.24 35.51
CA GLN A 480 6.74 4.17 36.40
C GLN A 480 5.21 4.06 36.43
N GLY A 481 4.51 4.99 35.79
CA GLY A 481 3.06 5.13 35.92
C GLY A 481 2.62 5.76 37.24
N LEU A 482 1.33 6.06 37.29
CA LEU A 482 0.63 6.69 38.40
C LEU A 482 -0.45 5.74 38.96
N PRO A 483 -0.73 5.78 40.27
CA PRO A 483 -1.78 4.95 40.84
C PRO A 483 -3.16 5.30 40.24
N ALA A 484 -3.94 4.28 39.86
CA ALA A 484 -5.25 4.46 39.23
C ALA A 484 -6.23 5.36 40.02
N ARG A 485 -6.10 5.43 41.35
CA ARG A 485 -6.89 6.34 42.20
C ARG A 485 -6.58 7.82 41.94
N VAL A 486 -5.32 8.15 41.64
CA VAL A 486 -4.86 9.52 41.39
C VAL A 486 -5.31 9.97 40.00
N ILE A 487 -5.15 9.10 39.01
CA ILE A 487 -5.66 9.26 37.64
C ILE A 487 -7.18 9.55 37.66
N ARG A 488 -7.97 8.69 38.32
CA ARG A 488 -9.43 8.88 38.43
C ARG A 488 -9.82 10.19 39.12
N LYS A 489 -9.05 10.62 40.14
CA LYS A 489 -9.31 11.88 40.84
C LYS A 489 -9.06 13.09 39.95
N ALA A 490 -8.00 13.08 39.14
CA ALA A 490 -7.69 14.16 38.20
C ALA A 490 -8.59 14.16 36.94
N GLY A 491 -9.06 12.98 36.53
CA GLY A 491 -10.03 12.81 35.44
C GLY A 491 -11.40 13.45 35.74
N GLY A 492 -11.76 13.60 37.02
CA GLY A 492 -13.09 14.10 37.41
C GLY A 492 -14.15 13.00 37.30
N GLY A 493 -14.98 12.85 38.34
CA GLY A 493 -15.96 11.76 38.46
C GLY A 493 -17.11 11.76 37.45
N ASN A 494 -17.23 12.81 36.63
CA ASN A 494 -18.19 12.86 35.52
C ASN A 494 -17.48 12.37 34.25
N ALA A 495 -17.87 11.20 33.76
CA ALA A 495 -17.50 10.78 32.42
C ALA A 495 -17.98 11.86 31.42
N LEU A 496 -17.08 12.34 30.56
CA LEU A 496 -17.47 13.08 29.37
C LEU A 496 -18.22 12.06 28.49
N SER A 497 -19.54 11.96 28.65
CA SER A 497 -20.35 10.97 27.95
C SER A 497 -20.34 11.23 26.44
N LEU A 498 -19.69 10.31 25.71
CA LEU A 498 -19.62 10.21 24.25
C LEU A 498 -21.02 10.23 23.58
N SER A 499 -22.07 9.86 24.31
CA SER A 499 -23.46 9.77 23.84
C SER A 499 -24.08 11.11 23.41
N THR A 500 -23.41 12.24 23.61
CA THR A 500 -23.90 13.58 23.23
C THR A 500 -23.21 14.18 22.00
N ALA A 501 -22.15 13.55 21.48
CA ALA A 501 -21.37 14.07 20.33
C ALA A 501 -21.80 13.51 18.96
N THR A 502 -22.85 12.68 18.91
CA THR A 502 -23.36 12.05 17.68
C THR A 502 -24.51 12.80 17.02
N SER A 503 -25.07 13.82 17.68
CA SER A 503 -26.10 14.70 17.12
C SER A 503 -25.46 16.04 16.76
N GLU A 504 -25.84 16.60 15.61
CA GLU A 504 -25.51 17.95 15.12
C GLU A 504 -25.95 19.05 16.11
N GLN A 505 -25.39 19.08 17.31
CA GLN A 505 -25.70 20.10 18.32
C GLN A 505 -24.77 21.30 18.19
N ASP A 506 -25.38 22.47 18.36
CA ASP A 506 -24.84 23.82 18.29
C ASP A 506 -23.33 23.95 18.62
N ALA A 507 -22.56 24.62 17.76
CA ALA A 507 -21.16 25.01 17.97
C ALA A 507 -20.76 25.49 19.40
N PRO A 508 -21.59 26.26 20.15
CA PRO A 508 -21.31 26.58 21.56
C PRO A 508 -21.18 25.38 22.50
N SER A 509 -21.81 24.24 22.21
CA SER A 509 -21.72 23.01 23.02
C SER A 509 -20.37 22.29 22.82
N LEU A 510 -19.88 22.23 21.57
CA LEU A 510 -18.60 21.61 21.21
C LEU A 510 -17.40 22.37 21.81
N GLY A 511 -17.45 23.71 21.80
CA GLY A 511 -16.42 24.54 22.43
C GLY A 511 -16.29 24.32 23.94
N ARG A 512 -17.42 24.09 24.64
CA ARG A 512 -17.42 23.78 26.07
C ARG A 512 -16.83 22.40 26.35
N LEU A 513 -17.21 21.39 25.57
CA LEU A 513 -16.67 20.03 25.70
C LEU A 513 -15.17 19.98 25.45
N TYR A 514 -14.69 20.65 24.40
CA TYR A 514 -13.27 20.75 24.08
C TYR A 514 -12.48 21.47 25.18
N ARG A 515 -13.03 22.54 25.77
CA ARG A 515 -12.42 23.21 26.93
C ARG A 515 -12.27 22.28 28.13
N GLU A 516 -13.32 21.53 28.48
CA GLU A 516 -13.27 20.58 29.60
C GLU A 516 -12.23 19.47 29.34
N LEU A 517 -12.16 19.00 28.10
CA LEU A 517 -11.13 18.03 27.67
C LEU A 517 -9.73 18.59 27.88
N CYS A 518 -9.45 19.81 27.42
CA CYS A 518 -8.14 20.45 27.60
C CYS A 518 -7.77 20.62 29.08
N LEU A 519 -8.75 21.03 29.92
CA LEU A 519 -8.55 21.14 31.36
C LEU A 519 -8.23 19.79 32.00
N ARG A 520 -8.93 18.71 31.59
CA ARG A 520 -8.68 17.35 32.07
C ARG A 520 -7.28 16.88 31.67
N VAL A 521 -6.86 17.08 30.42
CA VAL A 521 -5.50 16.77 29.98
C VAL A 521 -4.47 17.55 30.82
N ALA A 522 -4.68 18.85 31.03
CA ALA A 522 -3.77 19.66 31.84
C ALA A 522 -3.64 19.14 33.28
N ARG A 523 -4.76 18.79 33.94
CA ARG A 523 -4.76 18.16 35.27
C ARG A 523 -3.98 16.85 35.29
N MET A 524 -4.05 16.06 34.21
CA MET A 524 -3.34 14.77 34.12
C MET A 524 -1.83 14.98 33.93
N LEU A 525 -1.40 15.95 33.12
CA LEU A 525 0.01 16.26 32.93
C LEU A 525 0.66 16.85 34.19
N GLU A 526 -0.09 17.60 34.99
CA GLU A 526 0.36 18.09 36.30
C GLU A 526 0.67 16.99 37.31
N LEU A 527 0.05 15.81 37.16
CA LEU A 527 0.39 14.65 37.99
C LEU A 527 1.77 14.08 37.64
N VAL A 528 2.19 14.23 36.38
CA VAL A 528 3.48 13.73 35.87
C VAL A 528 4.58 14.72 36.20
N CYS A 529 4.34 16.02 35.98
CA CYS A 529 5.29 17.09 36.32
C CYS A 529 4.58 18.20 37.10
N PRO A 530 4.58 18.14 38.44
CA PRO A 530 4.00 19.19 39.27
C PRO A 530 4.74 20.51 39.04
N ALA A 531 4.02 21.58 38.69
CA ALA A 531 4.63 22.89 38.53
C ALA A 531 5.27 23.33 39.86
N ALA A 532 6.59 23.55 39.85
CA ALA A 532 7.30 24.07 41.00
C ALA A 532 6.90 25.54 41.22
N GLY A 533 5.91 25.78 42.09
CA GLY A 533 5.73 27.09 42.73
C GLY A 533 4.65 28.03 42.19
N ASP A 534 3.70 27.60 41.35
CA ASP A 534 2.54 28.46 40.99
C ASP A 534 1.21 27.88 41.50
N VAL A 535 0.51 28.65 42.35
CA VAL A 535 -0.75 28.33 43.04
C VAL A 535 -1.96 28.43 42.09
N MET A 536 -1.74 28.52 40.78
CA MET A 536 -2.79 28.47 39.79
C MET A 536 -2.96 27.03 39.31
N GLY A 537 -3.68 26.19 40.05
CA GLY A 537 -4.30 25.00 39.45
C GLY A 537 -5.15 25.41 38.25
N PRO A 538 -5.46 24.51 37.29
CA PRO A 538 -6.31 24.84 36.16
C PRO A 538 -7.68 25.27 36.71
N ARG A 539 -7.91 26.58 36.77
CA ARG A 539 -9.17 27.15 37.23
C ARG A 539 -10.22 26.76 36.22
N ASP A 540 -11.36 26.27 36.69
CA ASP A 540 -12.50 25.94 35.82
C ASP A 540 -12.95 27.15 34.96
N SER A 541 -12.59 28.38 35.37
CA SER A 541 -12.84 29.63 34.64
C SER A 541 -11.78 30.05 33.61
N ALA A 542 -10.65 29.34 33.45
CA ALA A 542 -9.58 29.72 32.52
C ALA A 542 -9.99 29.61 31.03
N GLU A 543 -9.57 30.58 30.21
CA GLU A 543 -9.79 30.54 28.76
C GLU A 543 -8.98 29.42 28.08
N VAL A 544 -9.52 28.87 26.99
CA VAL A 544 -8.91 27.75 26.25
C VAL A 544 -7.49 28.08 25.79
N THR A 545 -7.24 29.32 25.37
CA THR A 545 -5.90 29.82 24.98
C THR A 545 -4.90 29.76 26.12
N THR A 546 -5.32 30.08 27.34
CA THR A 546 -4.48 30.01 28.55
C THR A 546 -4.16 28.56 28.90
N VAL A 547 -5.16 27.67 28.80
CA VAL A 547 -4.98 26.22 29.02
C VAL A 547 -4.05 25.63 27.96
N ALA A 548 -4.21 26.02 26.69
CA ALA A 548 -3.36 25.58 25.58
C ALA A 548 -1.89 26.01 25.77
N GLN A 549 -1.65 27.25 26.16
CA GLN A 549 -0.30 27.74 26.44
C GLN A 549 0.34 26.98 27.61
N ARG A 550 -0.43 26.70 28.66
CA ARG A 550 0.03 25.89 29.79
C ARG A 550 0.41 24.47 29.35
N LEU A 551 -0.45 23.81 28.56
CA LEU A 551 -0.17 22.48 28.02
C LEU A 551 1.13 22.46 27.20
N LYS A 552 1.33 23.46 26.34
CA LYS A 552 2.56 23.60 25.54
C LYS A 552 3.80 23.74 26.42
N VAL A 553 3.74 24.56 27.47
CA VAL A 553 4.84 24.74 28.43
C VAL A 553 5.10 23.44 29.20
N THR A 554 4.07 22.79 29.73
CA THR A 554 4.21 21.53 30.48
C THR A 554 4.86 20.45 29.62
N LEU A 555 4.41 20.24 28.37
CA LEU A 555 4.97 19.24 27.45
C LEU A 555 6.39 19.54 26.97
N SER A 556 6.90 20.75 27.21
CA SER A 556 8.30 21.14 26.94
C SER A 556 9.26 20.84 28.09
N GLN A 557 8.76 20.40 29.24
CA GLN A 557 9.58 20.06 30.40
C GLN A 557 10.26 18.69 30.24
N ALA A 558 11.42 18.52 30.90
CA ALA A 558 12.23 17.29 30.82
C ALA A 558 11.50 16.01 31.25
N ALA A 559 10.41 16.13 32.03
CA ALA A 559 9.55 15.00 32.38
C ALA A 559 8.83 14.37 31.16
N PHE A 560 8.82 15.05 30.01
CA PHE A 560 8.23 14.60 28.76
C PHE A 560 9.26 14.39 27.65
N ASP A 561 10.53 14.20 28.03
CA ASP A 561 11.58 13.77 27.11
C ASP A 561 11.40 12.29 26.74
N ALA A 562 11.90 11.90 25.57
CA ALA A 562 11.66 10.58 24.97
C ALA A 562 12.15 9.40 25.83
N GLU A 563 13.15 9.60 26.70
CA GLU A 563 13.62 8.56 27.62
C GLU A 563 12.69 8.40 28.85
N VAL A 564 11.95 9.46 29.20
CA VAL A 564 11.16 9.53 30.42
C VAL A 564 9.70 9.25 30.16
N PHE A 565 9.16 9.67 29.02
CA PHE A 565 7.74 9.56 28.66
C PHE A 565 7.58 9.17 27.19
N ASP A 566 6.46 8.54 26.83
CA ASP A 566 6.20 8.10 25.45
C ASP A 566 6.21 9.29 24.48
N ALA A 567 7.26 9.33 23.65
CA ALA A 567 7.48 10.36 22.65
C ALA A 567 6.37 10.42 21.58
N GLY A 568 5.60 9.35 21.36
CA GLY A 568 4.44 9.37 20.47
C GLY A 568 3.17 9.95 21.10
N MET A 569 3.06 9.96 22.43
CA MET A 569 1.94 10.59 23.12
C MET A 569 2.01 12.12 23.04
N LYS A 570 3.21 12.70 23.14
CA LYS A 570 3.43 14.15 23.11
C LYS A 570 2.87 14.81 21.85
N PRO A 571 3.16 14.35 20.61
CA PRO A 571 2.54 14.88 19.40
C PRO A 571 1.01 14.78 19.44
N ARG A 572 0.43 13.68 19.91
CA ARG A 572 -1.04 13.53 20.02
C ARG A 572 -1.67 14.52 21.00
N LEU A 573 -0.95 14.86 22.07
CA LEU A 573 -1.40 15.90 23.00
C LEU A 573 -1.21 17.31 22.44
N LEU A 574 -0.18 17.55 21.62
CA LEU A 574 0.02 18.83 20.95
C LEU A 574 -0.98 19.05 19.81
N SER A 575 -1.48 17.97 19.18
CA SER A 575 -2.54 18.08 18.16
C SER A 575 -3.85 18.59 18.75
N LEU A 576 -4.09 18.43 20.07
CA LEU A 576 -5.19 19.11 20.76
C LEU A 576 -5.12 20.62 20.58
N LEU A 577 -3.91 21.19 20.58
CA LEU A 577 -3.69 22.64 20.53
C LEU A 577 -3.76 23.18 19.10
N GLU A 578 -3.24 22.41 18.15
CA GLU A 578 -3.17 22.81 16.74
C GLU A 578 -4.51 22.62 16.03
N TYR A 579 -5.24 21.55 16.37
CA TYR A 579 -6.47 21.13 15.68
C TYR A 579 -7.69 21.24 16.61
N GLY A 580 -8.14 22.47 16.84
CA GLY A 580 -9.32 22.74 17.67
C GLY A 580 -10.64 22.33 16.97
N PRO A 581 -11.43 21.39 17.52
CA PRO A 581 -12.65 20.88 16.87
C PRO A 581 -13.73 21.95 16.71
N ALA A 582 -13.78 22.94 17.61
CA ALA A 582 -14.70 24.07 17.49
C ALA A 582 -14.34 25.05 16.35
N ARG A 583 -13.06 25.12 15.96
CA ARG A 583 -12.62 25.95 14.82
C ARG A 583 -12.90 25.27 13.47
N LEU A 584 -12.84 23.94 13.45
CA LEU A 584 -12.98 23.13 12.24
C LEU A 584 -14.39 22.57 12.06
N ALA A 585 -15.26 22.67 13.07
CA ALA A 585 -16.62 22.14 13.09
C ALA A 585 -16.71 20.64 12.70
N LYS A 586 -15.71 19.84 13.08
CA LYS A 586 -15.62 18.40 12.74
C LYS A 586 -15.85 17.51 13.97
N PRO A 587 -16.99 16.82 14.09
CA PRO A 587 -17.26 15.90 15.20
C PRO A 587 -16.26 14.74 15.36
N PRO A 588 -15.76 14.06 14.29
CA PRO A 588 -14.77 12.98 14.43
C PRO A 588 -13.48 13.43 15.10
N LEU A 589 -13.07 14.69 14.88
CA LEU A 589 -11.88 15.25 15.52
C LEU A 589 -12.03 15.33 17.05
N MET A 590 -13.22 15.67 17.54
CA MET A 590 -13.50 15.63 18.98
C MET A 590 -13.45 14.20 19.54
N GLN A 591 -13.94 13.21 18.78
CA GLN A 591 -13.85 11.79 19.16
C GLN A 591 -12.39 11.31 19.23
N LEU A 592 -11.55 11.73 18.28
CA LEU A 592 -10.11 11.45 18.27
C LEU A 592 -9.39 12.08 19.47
N HIS A 593 -9.77 13.30 19.86
CA HIS A 593 -9.24 13.97 21.05
C HIS A 593 -9.67 13.29 22.35
N LEU A 594 -10.92 12.85 22.45
CA LEU A 594 -11.40 12.04 23.58
C LEU A 594 -10.68 10.69 23.66
N HIS A 595 -10.45 10.04 22.52
CA HIS A 595 -9.66 8.82 22.46
C HIS A 595 -8.20 9.09 22.87
N THR A 596 -7.63 10.25 22.54
CA THR A 596 -6.29 10.64 22.96
C THR A 596 -6.21 10.81 24.49
N LEU A 597 -7.23 11.40 25.10
CA LEU A 597 -7.35 11.44 26.56
C LEU A 597 -7.46 10.03 27.17
N SER A 598 -8.30 9.15 26.60
CA SER A 598 -8.42 7.76 27.06
C SER A 598 -7.09 7.00 26.97
N ALA A 599 -6.36 7.18 25.86
CA ALA A 599 -5.04 6.62 25.66
C ALA A 599 -4.01 7.17 26.67
N LEU A 600 -4.06 8.48 26.97
CA LEU A 600 -3.26 9.08 28.04
C LEU A 600 -3.62 8.48 29.40
N GLU A 601 -4.91 8.33 29.73
CA GLU A 601 -5.35 7.73 30.99
C GLU A 601 -4.89 6.29 31.15
N HIS A 602 -4.91 5.51 30.06
CA HIS A 602 -4.40 4.15 30.04
C HIS A 602 -2.88 4.12 30.20
N TYR A 603 -2.16 4.92 29.42
CA TYR A 603 -0.70 5.05 29.52
C TYR A 603 -0.26 5.49 30.92
N LEU A 604 -0.97 6.41 31.56
CA LEU A 604 -0.60 6.87 32.89
C LEU A 604 -0.72 5.78 33.97
N GLN A 605 -1.35 4.64 33.70
CA GLN A 605 -1.47 3.56 34.69
C GLN A 605 -0.10 2.92 34.98
N GLN A 606 0.10 2.54 36.24
CA GLN A 606 1.24 1.72 36.64
C GLN A 606 1.25 0.38 35.89
N GLY A 607 2.41 0.01 35.38
CA GLY A 607 2.64 -1.30 34.77
C GLY A 607 4.01 -1.40 34.10
N GLU A 608 4.44 -2.64 33.89
CA GLU A 608 5.77 -2.95 33.33
C GLU A 608 5.91 -2.64 31.84
N HIS A 609 4.78 -2.36 31.17
CA HIS A 609 4.74 -1.94 29.78
C HIS A 609 5.44 -0.60 29.52
N HIS A 610 5.80 0.16 30.55
CA HIS A 610 6.62 1.35 30.37
C HIS A 610 8.09 1.02 30.24
N SER A 611 8.59 0.17 31.13
CA SER A 611 10.00 0.04 31.45
C SER A 611 10.63 -1.23 30.88
N PHE A 612 9.85 -2.10 30.23
CA PHE A 612 10.35 -3.37 29.75
C PHE A 612 9.59 -3.86 28.51
N ARG A 613 10.32 -4.54 27.61
CA ARG A 613 9.74 -5.27 26.49
C ARG A 613 10.65 -6.41 26.02
N PHE A 614 10.03 -7.50 25.59
CA PHE A 614 10.66 -8.49 24.71
C PHE A 614 10.55 -8.11 23.23
N VAL A 615 11.63 -8.36 22.49
CA VAL A 615 11.71 -8.18 21.04
C VAL A 615 12.00 -9.53 20.42
N LEU A 616 11.04 -10.00 19.62
CA LEU A 616 11.23 -11.14 18.74
C LEU A 616 11.94 -10.65 17.49
N GLU A 617 13.20 -11.04 17.27
CA GLU A 617 14.01 -10.52 16.17
C GLU A 617 13.78 -11.32 14.89
N CYS A 618 13.84 -12.66 14.98
CA CYS A 618 13.56 -13.53 13.86
C CYS A 618 13.13 -14.94 14.29
N VAL A 619 12.51 -15.64 13.35
CA VAL A 619 12.14 -17.05 13.45
C VAL A 619 12.75 -17.79 12.26
N GLN A 620 13.66 -18.73 12.54
CA GLN A 620 14.21 -19.64 11.55
C GLN A 620 13.40 -20.93 11.53
N MET A 621 12.68 -21.19 10.45
CA MET A 621 12.03 -22.49 10.28
C MET A 621 13.08 -23.56 9.99
N LEU A 622 12.94 -24.70 10.66
CA LEU A 622 13.72 -25.91 10.36
C LEU A 622 12.86 -26.81 9.48
N GLY A 623 13.40 -27.27 8.35
CA GLY A 623 12.70 -28.00 7.30
C GLY A 623 11.91 -27.11 6.33
N GLY A 624 10.91 -27.71 5.67
CA GLY A 624 10.08 -27.07 4.63
C GLY A 624 8.83 -26.35 5.14
N THR A 625 8.63 -26.28 6.45
CA THR A 625 7.41 -25.72 7.07
C THR A 625 7.41 -24.19 7.01
N GLN A 626 6.22 -23.59 6.92
CA GLN A 626 6.08 -22.13 6.80
C GLN A 626 5.51 -21.52 8.09
N LEU A 627 6.09 -20.39 8.50
CA LEU A 627 5.51 -19.52 9.52
C LEU A 627 4.47 -18.61 8.87
N SER A 628 3.23 -18.68 9.36
CA SER A 628 2.11 -17.89 8.83
C SER A 628 1.76 -16.67 9.69
N TYR A 629 1.98 -16.76 11.01
CA TYR A 629 1.60 -15.71 11.94
C TYR A 629 2.35 -15.82 13.26
N THR A 630 2.61 -14.67 13.87
CA THR A 630 3.03 -14.60 15.27
C THR A 630 2.55 -13.31 15.91
N GLU A 631 2.15 -13.41 17.18
CA GLU A 631 1.71 -12.26 17.97
C GLU A 631 2.13 -12.39 19.42
N ARG A 632 2.25 -11.24 20.07
CA ARG A 632 2.33 -11.17 21.53
C ARG A 632 0.92 -11.30 22.10
N THR A 633 0.68 -12.36 22.88
CA THR A 633 -0.66 -12.62 23.46
C THR A 633 -0.95 -11.77 24.70
N ARG A 634 0.09 -11.43 25.46
CA ARG A 634 0.01 -10.60 26.66
C ARG A 634 1.27 -9.75 26.79
N GLY A 635 1.10 -8.51 27.24
CA GLY A 635 2.23 -7.64 27.60
C GLY A 635 3.03 -8.15 28.80
N PRO A 636 4.13 -7.46 29.15
CA PRO A 636 5.05 -7.89 30.20
C PRO A 636 4.37 -8.01 31.56
N VAL A 637 4.67 -9.09 32.26
CA VAL A 637 4.19 -9.37 33.61
C VAL A 637 5.39 -9.51 34.54
N ALA A 638 5.41 -8.75 35.62
CA ALA A 638 6.40 -8.90 36.67
C ALA A 638 6.23 -10.26 37.38
N ILE A 639 7.36 -10.93 37.59
CA ILE A 639 7.50 -12.15 38.39
C ILE A 639 8.62 -11.95 39.42
N ASP A 640 8.84 -12.94 40.30
CA ASP A 640 9.88 -12.87 41.32
C ASP A 640 11.27 -12.58 40.72
N ASN A 641 11.71 -11.33 40.85
CA ASN A 641 12.96 -10.78 40.30
C ASN A 641 13.10 -10.91 38.77
N GLY A 642 12.00 -10.77 38.02
CA GLY A 642 12.03 -10.90 36.57
C GLY A 642 10.77 -10.43 35.86
N MET A 643 10.73 -10.64 34.55
CA MET A 643 9.60 -10.36 33.67
C MET A 643 9.26 -11.58 32.82
N GLU A 644 7.99 -11.77 32.47
CA GLU A 644 7.58 -12.77 31.49
C GLU A 644 6.61 -12.21 30.43
N GLU A 645 6.72 -12.73 29.20
CA GLU A 645 5.78 -12.49 28.10
C GLU A 645 5.48 -13.80 27.36
N VAL A 646 4.29 -13.90 26.75
CA VAL A 646 3.86 -15.09 26.01
C VAL A 646 3.59 -14.74 24.55
N TYR A 647 4.27 -15.45 23.66
CA TYR A 647 4.11 -15.32 22.21
C TYR A 647 3.36 -16.53 21.66
N TYR A 648 2.53 -16.26 20.67
CA TYR A 648 1.78 -17.25 19.92
C TYR A 648 2.34 -17.35 18.50
N PHE A 649 2.44 -18.57 17.99
CA PHE A 649 2.98 -18.88 16.67
C PHE A 649 2.00 -19.79 15.92
N VAL A 650 1.82 -19.50 14.63
CA VAL A 650 1.02 -20.32 13.72
C VAL A 650 1.87 -20.74 12.53
N THR A 651 2.02 -22.05 12.37
CA THR A 651 2.74 -22.69 11.27
C THR A 651 1.78 -23.45 10.36
N SER A 652 2.21 -23.76 9.14
CA SER A 652 1.41 -24.55 8.19
C SER A 652 1.05 -25.94 8.71
N GLU A 653 1.95 -26.54 9.47
CA GLU A 653 1.84 -27.88 10.05
C GLU A 653 2.74 -27.98 11.31
N PRO A 654 2.74 -29.09 12.07
CA PRO A 654 3.69 -29.29 13.17
C PRO A 654 5.13 -29.07 12.70
N ALA A 655 5.86 -28.21 13.40
CA ALA A 655 7.12 -27.67 12.92
C ALA A 655 8.17 -27.59 14.03
N SER A 656 9.44 -27.61 13.64
CA SER A 656 10.55 -27.22 14.51
C SER A 656 11.16 -25.93 13.98
N PHE A 657 11.49 -24.99 14.87
CA PHE A 657 12.02 -23.69 14.49
C PHE A 657 12.88 -23.09 15.60
N LEU A 658 13.83 -22.22 15.23
CA LEU A 658 14.61 -21.43 16.17
C LEU A 658 14.02 -20.04 16.30
N VAL A 659 13.88 -19.57 17.53
CA VAL A 659 13.35 -18.25 17.84
C VAL A 659 14.42 -17.41 18.48
N ARG A 660 14.78 -16.29 17.84
CA ARG A 660 15.76 -15.33 18.34
C ARG A 660 15.05 -14.17 19.04
N VAL A 661 15.43 -13.92 20.29
CA VAL A 661 14.78 -12.95 21.18
C VAL A 661 15.83 -12.11 21.89
N CYS A 662 15.55 -10.83 22.06
CA CYS A 662 16.23 -9.98 23.04
C CYS A 662 15.21 -9.30 23.96
N CYS A 663 15.67 -8.71 25.06
CA CYS A 663 14.84 -7.82 25.84
C CYS A 663 15.56 -6.52 26.14
N HIS A 664 14.78 -5.45 26.22
CA HIS A 664 15.25 -4.13 26.57
C HIS A 664 14.40 -3.53 27.67
N GLY A 665 15.00 -2.67 28.48
CA GLY A 665 14.31 -2.11 29.61
C GLY A 665 15.05 -0.99 30.33
N TYR A 666 14.43 -0.49 31.39
CA TYR A 666 15.04 0.37 32.38
C TYR A 666 15.08 -0.33 33.73
N ALA A 667 16.26 -0.39 34.33
CA ALA A 667 16.47 -0.86 35.69
C ALA A 667 17.30 0.17 36.44
N ARG A 668 16.79 0.64 37.59
CA ARG A 668 17.45 1.67 38.43
C ARG A 668 17.88 2.90 37.61
N GLU A 669 16.98 3.42 36.77
CA GLU A 669 17.20 4.55 35.85
C GLU A 669 18.19 4.31 34.70
N CYS A 670 18.81 3.12 34.61
CA CYS A 670 19.72 2.79 33.51
C CYS A 670 19.03 1.96 32.44
N ARG A 671 19.22 2.31 31.17
CA ARG A 671 18.80 1.47 30.04
C ARG A 671 19.63 0.20 30.01
N PHE A 672 18.99 -0.93 29.73
CA PHE A 672 19.67 -2.20 29.49
C PHE A 672 19.12 -2.89 28.26
N GLU A 673 19.95 -3.76 27.70
CA GLU A 673 19.60 -4.69 26.63
C GLU A 673 20.26 -6.03 26.96
N VAL A 674 19.51 -7.12 26.81
CA VAL A 674 19.98 -8.48 27.13
C VAL A 674 19.67 -9.41 25.96
N CYS A 675 20.75 -10.01 25.44
CA CYS A 675 20.73 -11.01 24.37
C CYS A 675 21.43 -12.29 24.83
N LYS A 676 21.16 -12.73 26.07
CA LYS A 676 21.77 -13.93 26.67
C LYS A 676 20.71 -14.95 27.06
N PRO A 677 20.98 -16.26 26.94
CA PRO A 677 22.25 -16.91 26.55
C PRO A 677 22.60 -16.73 25.05
N GLN A 678 23.88 -16.68 24.70
CA GLN A 678 24.31 -16.53 23.30
C GLN A 678 24.25 -17.87 22.54
N CYS A 679 23.91 -17.79 21.25
CA CYS A 679 23.84 -18.88 20.31
C CYS A 679 24.69 -18.55 19.09
N VAL A 680 25.39 -19.54 18.53
CA VAL A 680 26.15 -19.41 17.29
C VAL A 680 25.76 -20.51 16.31
N CYS A 681 25.89 -20.20 15.01
CA CYS A 681 25.77 -21.17 13.94
C CYS A 681 27.15 -21.49 13.36
N LEU A 682 27.40 -22.78 13.15
CA LEU A 682 28.65 -23.37 12.67
C LEU A 682 28.36 -24.40 11.59
N THR A 683 29.35 -24.70 10.75
CA THR A 683 29.22 -25.88 9.86
C THR A 683 29.37 -27.18 10.66
N GLN A 684 28.78 -28.27 10.20
CA GLN A 684 28.94 -29.60 10.80
C GLN A 684 30.40 -30.04 10.88
N HIS A 685 31.22 -29.65 9.91
CA HIS A 685 32.66 -29.96 9.93
C HIS A 685 33.37 -29.23 11.08
N ASP A 686 33.09 -27.93 11.23
CA ASP A 686 33.67 -27.12 12.31
C ASP A 686 33.19 -27.63 13.68
N TRP A 687 31.91 -28.02 13.77
CA TRP A 687 31.34 -28.61 14.97
C TRP A 687 32.03 -29.92 15.37
N ALA A 688 32.19 -30.87 14.43
CA ALA A 688 32.85 -32.14 14.70
C ALA A 688 34.31 -31.96 15.17
N ASN A 689 35.02 -30.98 14.62
CA ASN A 689 36.38 -30.63 15.04
C ASN A 689 36.41 -30.05 16.47
N LEU A 690 35.40 -29.26 16.84
CA LEU A 690 35.26 -28.66 18.18
C LEU A 690 34.86 -29.70 19.23
N GLU A 691 33.91 -30.58 18.92
CA GLU A 691 33.43 -31.65 19.80
C GLU A 691 34.57 -32.64 20.12
N GLY A 692 35.42 -32.94 19.13
CA GLY A 692 36.62 -33.77 19.33
C GLY A 692 37.71 -33.12 20.19
N ALA A 693 37.74 -31.78 20.30
CA ALA A 693 38.75 -31.03 21.05
C ALA A 693 38.29 -30.66 22.48
N GLN A 694 36.99 -30.48 22.69
CA GLN A 694 36.39 -30.09 23.97
C GLN A 694 35.66 -31.29 24.59
N GLY A 695 36.37 -32.15 25.32
CA GLY A 695 35.73 -33.22 26.08
C GLY A 695 34.63 -32.66 27.00
N HIS A 696 33.39 -33.11 26.79
CA HIS A 696 32.19 -32.87 27.62
C HIS A 696 32.07 -31.42 28.16
N SER A 697 32.07 -30.41 27.28
CA SER A 697 31.66 -29.07 27.68
C SER A 697 30.13 -29.01 27.79
N GLU A 698 29.61 -28.35 28.83
CA GLU A 698 28.16 -28.07 29.02
C GLU A 698 27.71 -27.06 27.96
N HIS A 699 27.48 -27.51 26.73
CA HIS A 699 26.86 -26.74 25.65
C HIS A 699 25.53 -27.40 25.28
N VAL A 700 24.61 -26.63 24.70
CA VAL A 700 23.31 -27.16 24.25
C VAL A 700 23.20 -27.01 22.74
N VAL A 701 23.24 -28.14 22.03
CA VAL A 701 22.93 -28.16 20.59
C VAL A 701 21.43 -27.95 20.43
N LEU A 702 21.05 -26.82 19.80
CA LEU A 702 19.66 -26.49 19.55
C LEU A 702 19.13 -27.23 18.32
N ALA A 703 19.89 -27.25 17.23
CA ALA A 703 19.49 -27.86 15.97
C ALA A 703 20.70 -28.26 15.11
N GLU A 704 20.46 -29.20 14.19
CA GLU A 704 21.37 -29.60 13.13
C GLU A 704 20.58 -29.75 11.84
N GLU A 705 20.91 -28.97 10.80
CA GLU A 705 20.20 -29.01 9.53
C GLU A 705 21.06 -28.45 8.39
N GLY A 706 21.00 -29.08 7.21
CA GLY A 706 21.64 -28.54 6.00
C GLY A 706 23.15 -28.36 6.11
N GLY A 707 23.82 -29.17 6.93
CA GLY A 707 25.26 -29.03 7.20
C GLY A 707 25.60 -27.92 8.20
N SER A 708 24.60 -27.32 8.85
CA SER A 708 24.76 -26.31 9.90
C SER A 708 24.36 -26.84 11.27
N VAL A 709 25.00 -26.34 12.33
CA VAL A 709 24.78 -26.70 13.73
C VAL A 709 24.62 -25.42 14.54
N TRP A 710 23.52 -25.33 15.29
CA TRP A 710 23.25 -24.21 16.19
C TRP A 710 23.54 -24.62 17.62
N VAL A 711 24.44 -23.90 18.28
CA VAL A 711 24.92 -24.24 19.61
C VAL A 711 24.75 -23.05 20.54
N ARG A 712 24.15 -23.29 21.70
CA ARG A 712 23.92 -22.30 22.73
C ARG A 712 24.91 -22.46 23.88
N GLU A 713 25.39 -21.33 24.36
CA GLU A 713 26.26 -21.22 25.53
C GLU A 713 25.63 -21.89 26.75
N GLY A 714 26.36 -22.79 27.42
CA GLY A 714 26.00 -23.28 28.76
C GLY A 714 26.86 -22.74 29.90
N VAL A 715 28.16 -22.46 29.71
CA VAL A 715 29.07 -21.89 30.72
C VAL A 715 29.73 -20.60 30.26
N VAL A 716 29.96 -19.68 31.20
CA VAL A 716 30.63 -18.39 30.98
C VAL A 716 32.03 -18.60 30.37
N GLY A 717 32.34 -17.86 29.29
CA GLY A 717 33.64 -17.92 28.59
C GLY A 717 33.73 -18.99 27.50
N TRP A 718 32.64 -19.72 27.24
CA TRP A 718 32.57 -20.69 26.14
C TRP A 718 32.80 -20.06 24.76
N LEU A 719 32.22 -18.88 24.50
CA LEU A 719 32.35 -18.21 23.21
C LEU A 719 33.80 -17.80 22.93
N ASP A 720 34.52 -17.27 23.92
CA ASP A 720 35.93 -16.88 23.78
C ASP A 720 36.82 -18.09 23.44
N ASN A 721 36.56 -19.24 24.08
CA ASN A 721 37.25 -20.49 23.76
C ASN A 721 36.92 -21.00 22.36
N LEU A 722 35.67 -20.82 21.92
CA LEU A 722 35.20 -21.27 20.61
C LEU A 722 35.76 -20.38 19.49
N GLN A 723 35.82 -19.06 19.71
CA GLN A 723 36.52 -18.11 18.82
C GLN A 723 38.02 -18.40 18.74
N ALA A 724 38.68 -18.68 19.87
CA ALA A 724 40.11 -19.02 19.88
C ALA A 724 40.43 -20.30 19.08
N ASN A 725 39.52 -21.29 19.08
CA ASN A 725 39.67 -22.53 18.32
C ASN A 725 39.31 -22.39 16.84
N THR A 726 38.31 -21.56 16.52
CA THR A 726 37.89 -21.30 15.13
C THR A 726 38.87 -20.41 14.39
N HIS A 727 39.61 -19.50 15.04
CA HIS A 727 40.72 -18.77 14.39
C HIS A 727 41.86 -19.64 13.83
N ARG A 728 41.88 -20.95 14.11
CA ARG A 728 42.78 -21.91 13.46
C ARG A 728 42.24 -22.47 12.14
N GLY A 729 40.98 -22.23 11.80
CA GLY A 729 40.34 -22.57 10.53
C GLY A 729 39.68 -21.34 9.87
N ASP A 730 39.47 -21.36 8.56
CA ASP A 730 38.97 -20.20 7.80
C ASP A 730 37.45 -19.97 7.89
N SER A 731 36.73 -20.64 8.80
CA SER A 731 35.26 -20.55 8.88
C SER A 731 34.79 -19.50 9.89
N PRO A 732 34.08 -18.43 9.47
CA PRO A 732 33.55 -17.42 10.39
C PRO A 732 32.37 -17.98 11.21
N LEU A 733 32.44 -17.78 12.53
CA LEU A 733 31.31 -17.98 13.45
C LEU A 733 30.19 -16.98 13.15
N HIS A 734 28.96 -17.47 12.93
CA HIS A 734 27.80 -16.62 12.77
C HIS A 734 27.04 -16.47 14.09
N ASP A 735 27.04 -15.26 14.67
CA ASP A 735 26.28 -14.94 15.90
C ASP A 735 24.76 -14.97 15.63
N GLN A 736 24.07 -15.81 16.38
CA GLN A 736 22.61 -16.01 16.34
C GLN A 736 21.92 -15.42 17.57
N GLY A 737 22.60 -14.58 18.36
CA GLY A 737 22.01 -13.89 19.50
C GLY A 737 21.43 -14.86 20.54
N CYS A 738 20.33 -14.49 21.20
CA CYS A 738 19.67 -15.36 22.16
C CYS A 738 18.56 -16.18 21.50
N SER A 739 18.88 -17.43 21.20
CA SER A 739 18.01 -18.35 20.46
C SER A 739 17.50 -19.52 21.30
N PHE A 740 16.26 -19.93 21.03
CA PHE A 740 15.60 -21.10 21.63
C PHE A 740 15.02 -21.99 20.53
N LYS A 741 15.15 -23.31 20.69
CA LYS A 741 14.48 -24.24 19.78
C LYS A 741 13.06 -24.46 20.25
N VAL A 742 12.10 -24.36 19.35
CA VAL A 742 10.70 -24.67 19.61
C VAL A 742 10.30 -25.83 18.70
N THR A 743 9.66 -26.84 19.28
CA THR A 743 9.05 -27.95 18.55
C THR A 743 7.56 -27.90 18.81
N SER A 744 6.77 -27.58 17.79
CA SER A 744 5.31 -27.51 17.85
C SER A 744 4.68 -28.87 17.55
N TYR A 745 3.68 -29.25 18.34
CA TYR A 745 2.89 -30.47 18.13
C TYR A 745 1.70 -30.29 17.18
N GLY A 746 1.37 -29.04 16.86
CA GLY A 746 0.28 -28.68 15.96
C GLY A 746 0.66 -27.51 15.05
N SER A 747 -0.30 -26.98 14.32
CA SER A 747 -0.14 -25.72 13.58
C SER A 747 -0.07 -24.51 14.51
N GLU A 748 -0.47 -24.64 15.77
CA GLU A 748 -0.56 -23.54 16.73
C GLU A 748 0.14 -23.88 18.03
N CYS A 749 1.03 -23.00 18.49
CA CYS A 749 1.69 -23.14 19.78
C CYS A 749 1.93 -21.80 20.49
N LYS A 750 2.20 -21.87 21.79
CA LYS A 750 2.53 -20.72 22.63
C LYS A 750 3.80 -20.97 23.43
N VAL A 751 4.68 -19.98 23.42
CA VAL A 751 5.97 -20.00 24.13
C VAL A 751 6.00 -18.84 25.12
N LYS A 752 6.47 -19.12 26.34
CA LYS A 752 6.68 -18.12 27.37
C LYS A 752 8.16 -17.78 27.46
N PHE A 753 8.51 -16.53 27.24
CA PHE A 753 9.86 -15.99 27.49
C PHE A 753 9.92 -15.33 28.85
N ILE A 754 11.03 -15.54 29.55
CA ILE A 754 11.23 -15.11 30.94
C ILE A 754 12.60 -14.43 31.02
N TYR A 755 12.63 -13.21 31.55
CA TYR A 755 13.86 -12.49 31.84
C TYR A 755 14.07 -12.49 33.34
N LYS A 756 15.17 -13.07 33.81
CA LYS A 756 15.50 -13.15 35.24
C LYS A 756 17.01 -13.19 35.44
N ASN A 757 17.50 -12.44 36.42
CA ASN A 757 18.93 -12.40 36.78
C ASN A 757 19.88 -12.10 35.59
N GLY A 758 19.48 -11.19 34.68
CA GLY A 758 20.32 -10.82 33.53
C GLY A 758 20.37 -11.84 32.39
N ARG A 759 19.47 -12.83 32.40
CA ARG A 759 19.37 -13.86 31.35
C ARG A 759 17.93 -14.06 30.92
N ILE A 760 17.75 -14.44 29.66
CA ILE A 760 16.49 -14.87 29.09
C ILE A 760 16.43 -16.39 29.15
N SER A 761 15.27 -16.93 29.51
CA SER A 761 14.92 -18.33 29.34
C SER A 761 13.57 -18.44 28.64
N ALA A 762 13.28 -19.61 28.08
CA ALA A 762 12.01 -19.90 27.46
C ALA A 762 11.43 -21.18 28.05
N SER A 763 10.10 -21.23 28.12
CA SER A 763 9.38 -22.43 28.58
C SER A 763 8.14 -22.66 27.71
N ALA A 764 7.79 -23.93 27.54
CA ALA A 764 6.59 -24.33 26.85
C ALA A 764 5.34 -23.81 27.59
N PHE A 765 4.40 -23.22 26.86
CA PHE A 765 3.13 -22.77 27.42
C PHE A 765 1.95 -23.60 26.89
N THR A 766 1.88 -23.85 25.58
CA THR A 766 0.83 -24.68 24.98
C THR A 766 1.33 -25.31 23.68
N ASN A 767 1.02 -26.61 23.47
CA ASN A 767 1.27 -27.36 22.23
C ASN A 767 2.71 -27.30 21.67
N CYS A 768 3.71 -27.17 22.55
CA CYS A 768 5.11 -27.18 22.12
C CYS A 768 6.04 -27.73 23.21
N GLU A 769 7.26 -28.02 22.78
CA GLU A 769 8.45 -28.16 23.61
C GLU A 769 9.44 -27.04 23.27
N VAL A 770 10.24 -26.66 24.26
CA VAL A 770 11.23 -25.60 24.11
C VAL A 770 12.56 -26.07 24.70
N LEU A 771 13.63 -25.92 23.93
CA LEU A 771 15.00 -26.20 24.34
C LEU A 771 15.77 -24.90 24.53
#